data_AF-A0A1F7GF28-F1
#
_entry.id   AF-A0A1F7GF28-F1
#
_cell.length_a   1.000
_cell.length_b   1.000
_cell.length_c   1.000
_cell.angle_alpha   90.00
_cell.angle_beta   90.00
_cell.angle_gamma   90.00
#
_symmetry.space_group_name_H-M   'P 1'
#
loop_
_entity.id
_entity.type
_entity.pdbx_description
1 polymer ?
#
loop_
_entity_poly.entity_id
_entity_poly.type
_entity_poly.pdbx_seq_one_letter_code
_entity_poly.pdbx_strand_id
1 'polypeptide(L)'
;MKNSKFIPGTTYVRVSGKVFDQEEINNAIKVARDGWWTEGEFGKRFENDFKKFMGVRYVSLVNSGSSANLSALAALTSEKFGEKRLKAGDEFITTAVAFPTTVNPALLYGLKPVFIDSELDTLNANIDQLEKAITKKTRLIMMAHTLGKPYNLDAVMRLVKKHGLWLIEDCCDALGSKYGGQLVGTFGHVATFSFYPAHQMSCSFDTPVPYLDEKGIWNLDTIEKLYFQYVNNPKKIKVLSFDKNSKVNWTTPSSILRYKLGSVKKMYRVTTQHGRFVDVTQDHSIFVINKETAEIEAKKVNELTLDDFIVSANFIPTPQPVTHLNTLDYFKNLNTYVSNFSHENLKNVKNWDYRWQFKSRNTLPIKYFTSYDLNKEKIILGISQSNKIPATILVNEELCRLIGYFLAEGSYQNGLIFSFNKAELDLIEDVIMIAKNKFNLKARVSKTYHNISNVEIESKNIEIVFKDILKIKKGAKNKRIPWFLYHTDEKCIKSFIYAYTKGDGSIKKLKNNTYRIDVTSVSKELLNDFQYLLSRIGISASFYRRNKSNKDKLIKQVKTSSSENYSLCFSGYNYSNKTIKKQNLKERNNLADQIPLLPIFRRYISVSKKQEIISKKRLLKYLKSNSQLYSLVNNNLTFFKVRKIEKIDYDKDQYVYDFSVPGKENFYGGFLGTFLHNTMGEGGAVITNNPLIHMAIRQFRDWGRDCWCDTGRDDTCRRRFGWKLGALPHGYDHKYIYSQIGYNLKLTDFQAAIGVAQLKKLPNFIKKRKSNFKKYFEFFQKYQKFFILMKTGKYEDPCWFGFPVVVRSDAPFTRNELTEYLEKQKIGTRNIFSGNLLRHPAYKNIKYKTVETHSDASLQNADRVMNDAFWLGVFPEIDIQRIKYVKEKIKNFLSKY
;
A
#
# COMPACT_ATOMS: atom_id res chain seq x y z
N MET A 1 -13.75 -9.02 -5.52
CA MET A 1 -13.58 -10.19 -4.62
C MET A 1 -14.93 -10.82 -4.30
N LYS A 2 -15.04 -12.17 -4.34
CA LYS A 2 -16.15 -12.88 -3.67
C LYS A 2 -16.04 -12.70 -2.15
N ASN A 3 -17.17 -12.59 -1.44
CA ASN A 3 -17.19 -12.51 0.02
C ASN A 3 -16.44 -13.69 0.65
N SER A 4 -15.33 -13.43 1.34
CA SER A 4 -14.75 -14.38 2.28
C SER A 4 -15.72 -14.51 3.46
N LYS A 5 -16.29 -15.72 3.62
CA LYS A 5 -17.21 -16.04 4.71
C LYS A 5 -16.55 -15.71 6.05
N PHE A 6 -17.30 -15.10 6.98
CA PHE A 6 -16.76 -14.79 8.30
C PHE A 6 -16.40 -16.08 9.04
N ILE A 7 -15.14 -16.19 9.48
CA ILE A 7 -14.63 -17.30 10.30
C ILE A 7 -14.38 -16.76 11.72
N PRO A 8 -15.18 -17.18 12.73
CA PRO A 8 -14.93 -16.91 14.14
C PRO A 8 -13.47 -17.17 14.56
N GLY A 9 -12.88 -16.29 15.36
CA GLY A 9 -11.49 -16.40 15.85
C GLY A 9 -10.38 -16.18 14.82
N THR A 10 -10.67 -16.28 13.52
CA THR A 10 -9.68 -16.06 12.44
C THR A 10 -9.89 -14.74 11.71
N THR A 11 -11.14 -14.36 11.44
CA THR A 11 -11.47 -13.14 10.69
C THR A 11 -11.58 -11.95 11.63
N TYR A 12 -10.64 -10.99 11.52
CA TYR A 12 -10.61 -9.83 12.41
C TYR A 12 -11.86 -8.94 12.27
N VAL A 13 -12.58 -8.73 13.38
CA VAL A 13 -13.73 -7.83 13.46
C VAL A 13 -13.21 -6.40 13.63
N ARG A 14 -13.02 -5.71 12.51
CA ARG A 14 -12.57 -4.30 12.48
C ARG A 14 -13.53 -3.39 13.25
N VAL A 15 -13.01 -2.36 13.91
CA VAL A 15 -13.79 -1.27 14.51
C VAL A 15 -14.45 -0.36 13.46
N SER A 16 -13.75 -0.08 12.37
CA SER A 16 -14.20 0.84 11.32
C SER A 16 -13.64 0.44 9.95
N GLY A 17 -14.14 1.10 8.91
CA GLY A 17 -13.64 0.93 7.56
C GLY A 17 -14.54 1.55 6.51
N LYS A 18 -13.91 1.95 5.41
CA LYS A 18 -14.56 2.43 4.20
C LYS A 18 -15.45 1.36 3.55
N VAL A 19 -16.61 1.77 3.02
CA VAL A 19 -17.59 0.89 2.37
C VAL A 19 -17.91 1.45 0.99
N PHE A 20 -17.17 1.02 -0.03
CA PHE A 20 -17.43 1.37 -1.43
C PHE A 20 -17.97 0.16 -2.19
N ASP A 21 -18.61 0.45 -3.30
CA ASP A 21 -18.83 -0.51 -4.38
C ASP A 21 -18.41 0.11 -5.72
N GLN A 22 -19.20 -0.12 -6.75
CA GLN A 22 -19.13 0.47 -8.06
C GLN A 22 -19.22 2.01 -7.95
N GLU A 23 -20.24 2.55 -7.26
CA GLU A 23 -20.69 3.93 -7.54
C GLU A 23 -19.80 5.08 -7.05
N GLU A 24 -19.00 4.93 -5.98
CA GLU A 24 -17.94 5.91 -5.62
C GLU A 24 -17.08 6.25 -6.83
N ILE A 25 -16.95 5.22 -7.64
CA ILE A 25 -16.20 5.16 -8.85
C ILE A 25 -17.17 4.80 -9.98
N ASN A 26 -18.37 5.38 -9.98
CA ASN A 26 -19.03 5.88 -11.19
C ASN A 26 -18.62 7.36 -11.47
N ASN A 27 -17.75 7.92 -10.61
CA ASN A 27 -17.33 9.31 -10.65
C ASN A 27 -15.82 9.52 -10.94
N ALA A 28 -14.88 8.73 -10.36
CA ALA A 28 -13.45 9.08 -10.43
C ALA A 28 -12.74 8.99 -11.82
N ILE A 29 -13.11 8.09 -12.76
CA ILE A 29 -12.63 8.17 -14.17
C ILE A 29 -13.08 9.48 -14.72
N LYS A 30 -14.32 9.90 -14.45
CA LYS A 30 -14.87 11.04 -15.14
C LYS A 30 -13.96 12.25 -14.87
N VAL A 31 -13.61 12.50 -13.62
CA VAL A 31 -12.54 13.45 -13.26
C VAL A 31 -11.25 13.25 -14.09
N ALA A 32 -10.67 12.05 -14.10
CA ALA A 32 -9.39 11.77 -14.75
C ALA A 32 -9.39 11.79 -16.28
N ARG A 33 -10.51 11.43 -16.89
CA ARG A 33 -10.73 11.49 -18.34
C ARG A 33 -10.93 12.94 -18.75
N ASP A 34 -11.64 13.69 -17.93
CA ASP A 34 -11.96 15.09 -18.14
C ASP A 34 -10.77 16.00 -17.71
N GLY A 35 -9.68 15.39 -17.21
CA GLY A 35 -8.35 16.00 -17.01
C GLY A 35 -8.20 16.91 -15.79
N TRP A 36 -9.31 17.24 -15.12
CA TRP A 36 -9.39 18.34 -14.18
C TRP A 36 -9.11 17.90 -12.74
N TRP A 37 -7.83 17.89 -12.36
CA TRP A 37 -7.32 17.39 -11.06
C TRP A 37 -7.78 18.17 -9.83
N THR A 38 -7.76 19.50 -9.92
CA THR A 38 -8.13 20.43 -8.86
C THR A 38 -9.65 20.59 -8.79
N GLU A 39 -10.19 21.17 -7.71
CA GLU A 39 -11.61 21.50 -7.54
C GLU A 39 -12.32 21.90 -8.85
N GLY A 40 -13.30 21.10 -9.28
CA GLY A 40 -13.91 21.12 -10.62
C GLY A 40 -15.39 20.72 -10.63
N GLU A 41 -15.79 19.86 -11.56
CA GLU A 41 -17.20 19.44 -11.69
C GLU A 41 -17.65 18.64 -10.46
N PHE A 42 -16.85 17.67 -10.00
CA PHE A 42 -17.26 16.83 -8.88
C PHE A 42 -17.13 17.53 -7.53
N GLY A 43 -16.24 18.50 -7.38
CA GLY A 43 -16.18 19.45 -6.28
C GLY A 43 -17.50 20.20 -6.19
N LYS A 44 -17.87 20.91 -7.27
CA LYS A 44 -19.14 21.66 -7.35
C LYS A 44 -20.35 20.75 -7.18
N ARG A 45 -20.33 19.52 -7.71
CA ARG A 45 -21.40 18.55 -7.52
C ARG A 45 -21.49 18.06 -6.08
N PHE A 46 -20.37 17.70 -5.45
CA PHE A 46 -20.36 17.23 -4.08
C PHE A 46 -20.73 18.35 -3.10
N GLU A 47 -20.28 19.59 -3.33
CA GLU A 47 -20.77 20.76 -2.59
C GLU A 47 -22.29 20.91 -2.73
N ASN A 48 -22.84 20.84 -3.94
CA ASN A 48 -24.29 20.97 -4.16
C ASN A 48 -25.11 19.79 -3.59
N ASP A 49 -24.64 18.56 -3.74
CA ASP A 49 -25.35 17.37 -3.26
C ASP A 49 -25.23 17.25 -1.72
N PHE A 50 -24.07 17.60 -1.12
CA PHE A 50 -23.88 17.68 0.34
C PHE A 50 -24.66 18.85 0.94
N LYS A 51 -24.73 20.00 0.26
CA LYS A 51 -25.58 21.14 0.60
C LYS A 51 -27.06 20.75 0.69
N LYS A 52 -27.57 20.01 -0.30
CA LYS A 52 -28.94 19.46 -0.31
C LYS A 52 -29.15 18.47 0.84
N PHE A 53 -28.21 17.55 1.06
CA PHE A 53 -28.29 16.57 2.14
C PHE A 53 -28.35 17.24 3.53
N MET A 54 -27.51 18.24 3.77
CA MET A 54 -27.45 18.97 5.04
C MET A 54 -28.55 20.04 5.19
N GLY A 55 -29.17 20.52 4.11
CA GLY A 55 -30.21 21.56 4.16
C GLY A 55 -29.67 22.99 4.41
N VAL A 56 -28.45 23.29 3.94
CA VAL A 56 -27.74 24.56 4.23
C VAL A 56 -27.57 25.45 3.00
N ARG A 57 -27.11 26.69 3.19
CA ARG A 57 -26.82 27.64 2.09
C ARG A 57 -25.44 27.45 1.46
N TYR A 58 -24.40 27.12 2.23
CA TYR A 58 -23.02 27.04 1.74
C TYR A 58 -22.27 25.81 2.27
N VAL A 59 -21.41 25.27 1.40
CA VAL A 59 -20.44 24.19 1.66
C VAL A 59 -19.09 24.65 1.10
N SER A 60 -17.99 24.15 1.65
CA SER A 60 -16.64 24.37 1.15
C SER A 60 -15.79 23.13 1.40
N LEU A 61 -15.41 22.42 0.34
CA LEU A 61 -14.68 21.15 0.46
C LEU A 61 -13.20 21.36 0.79
N VAL A 62 -12.65 20.50 1.65
CA VAL A 62 -11.26 20.58 2.13
C VAL A 62 -10.57 19.21 2.19
N ASN A 63 -9.24 19.16 2.13
CA ASN A 63 -8.47 17.93 2.03
C ASN A 63 -8.53 16.98 3.26
N SER A 64 -8.96 17.45 4.44
CA SER A 64 -9.18 16.61 5.64
C SER A 64 -10.21 17.24 6.60
N GLY A 65 -10.76 16.45 7.53
CA GLY A 65 -11.58 16.99 8.63
C GLY A 65 -10.81 17.93 9.58
N SER A 66 -9.52 17.65 9.83
CA SER A 66 -8.64 18.56 10.57
C SER A 66 -8.50 19.92 9.88
N SER A 67 -8.43 19.91 8.54
CA SER A 67 -8.42 21.12 7.72
C SER A 67 -9.76 21.85 7.76
N ALA A 68 -10.87 21.13 7.93
CA ALA A 68 -12.19 21.73 8.10
C ALA A 68 -12.27 22.53 9.41
N ASN A 69 -11.82 21.93 10.52
CA ASN A 69 -11.71 22.61 11.82
C ASN A 69 -10.80 23.84 11.76
N LEU A 70 -9.65 23.73 11.06
CA LEU A 70 -8.75 24.86 10.84
C LEU A 70 -9.42 26.00 10.05
N SER A 71 -10.02 25.70 8.88
CA SER A 71 -10.67 26.73 8.06
C SER A 71 -11.91 27.34 8.72
N ALA A 72 -12.68 26.56 9.50
CA ALA A 72 -13.86 27.06 10.21
C ALA A 72 -13.49 28.07 11.31
N LEU A 73 -12.45 27.77 12.11
CA LEU A 73 -12.00 28.70 13.15
C LEU A 73 -11.25 29.90 12.57
N ALA A 74 -10.37 29.66 11.59
CA ALA A 74 -9.64 30.72 10.89
C ALA A 74 -10.60 31.78 10.32
N ALA A 75 -11.68 31.34 9.66
CA ALA A 75 -12.71 32.23 9.10
C ALA A 75 -13.27 33.23 10.12
N LEU A 76 -13.49 32.80 11.38
CA LEU A 76 -14.03 33.67 12.43
C LEU A 76 -13.01 34.69 12.98
N THR A 77 -11.72 34.56 12.65
CA THR A 77 -10.71 35.60 12.95
C THR A 77 -10.68 36.72 11.90
N SER A 78 -11.40 36.55 10.77
CA SER A 78 -11.38 37.49 9.64
C SER A 78 -11.78 38.91 10.05
N GLU A 79 -11.03 39.88 9.53
CA GLU A 79 -11.27 41.30 9.79
C GLU A 79 -12.65 41.79 9.33
N LYS A 80 -13.30 41.05 8.41
CA LYS A 80 -14.67 41.32 7.93
C LYS A 80 -15.75 41.20 9.02
N PHE A 81 -15.42 40.68 10.21
CA PHE A 81 -16.30 40.68 11.39
C PHE A 81 -16.06 41.84 12.37
N GLY A 82 -15.09 42.72 12.10
CA GLY A 82 -14.77 43.86 12.97
C GLY A 82 -14.51 43.43 14.41
N GLU A 83 -15.17 44.09 15.37
CA GLU A 83 -15.05 43.75 16.81
C GLU A 83 -15.69 42.42 17.21
N LYS A 84 -16.46 41.76 16.33
CA LYS A 84 -16.93 40.38 16.56
C LYS A 84 -15.96 39.29 16.08
N ARG A 85 -14.83 39.65 15.46
CA ARG A 85 -13.81 38.68 15.06
C ARG A 85 -13.15 38.05 16.30
N LEU A 86 -12.80 36.77 16.23
CA LEU A 86 -11.99 36.11 17.25
C LEU A 86 -10.58 36.72 17.27
N LYS A 87 -10.10 37.08 18.46
CA LYS A 87 -8.79 37.72 18.70
C LYS A 87 -7.94 36.83 19.61
N ALA A 88 -6.61 36.94 19.50
CA ALA A 88 -5.70 36.21 20.38
C ALA A 88 -5.94 36.62 21.86
N GLY A 89 -6.04 35.62 22.74
CA GLY A 89 -6.36 35.81 24.15
C GLY A 89 -7.85 35.77 24.50
N ASP A 90 -8.77 35.72 23.53
CA ASP A 90 -10.18 35.35 23.75
C ASP A 90 -10.29 33.91 24.28
N GLU A 91 -11.37 33.63 25.00
CA GLU A 91 -11.66 32.32 25.58
C GLU A 91 -12.64 31.52 24.72
N PHE A 92 -12.38 30.22 24.53
CA PHE A 92 -13.31 29.30 23.88
C PHE A 92 -13.60 28.08 24.75
N ILE A 93 -14.84 27.63 24.79
CA ILE A 93 -15.24 26.48 25.60
C ILE A 93 -15.21 25.20 24.76
N THR A 94 -14.62 24.14 25.32
CA THR A 94 -14.49 22.82 24.67
C THR A 94 -14.40 21.68 25.69
N THR A 95 -14.45 20.42 25.25
CA THR A 95 -14.32 19.25 26.12
C THR A 95 -12.88 18.72 26.17
N ALA A 96 -12.47 18.21 27.33
CA ALA A 96 -11.18 17.51 27.45
C ALA A 96 -11.19 16.14 26.76
N VAL A 97 -12.36 15.49 26.69
CA VAL A 97 -12.63 14.36 25.77
C VAL A 97 -12.98 14.94 24.39
N ALA A 98 -11.97 15.06 23.53
CA ALA A 98 -12.13 15.52 22.16
C ALA A 98 -11.03 14.91 21.26
N PHE A 99 -11.15 15.07 19.94
CA PHE A 99 -10.06 14.76 19.03
C PHE A 99 -9.08 15.95 18.97
N PRO A 100 -7.75 15.73 18.87
CA PRO A 100 -6.75 16.82 18.90
C PRO A 100 -7.05 18.01 17.99
N THR A 101 -7.53 17.77 16.77
CA THR A 101 -7.78 18.84 15.79
C THR A 101 -9.14 19.53 15.94
N THR A 102 -9.95 19.17 16.94
CA THR A 102 -11.06 20.01 17.44
C THR A 102 -10.51 21.18 18.29
N VAL A 103 -9.40 20.97 19.00
CA VAL A 103 -8.79 21.95 19.93
C VAL A 103 -7.66 22.75 19.27
N ASN A 104 -6.81 22.09 18.47
CA ASN A 104 -5.57 22.68 17.96
C ASN A 104 -5.73 23.98 17.14
N PRO A 105 -6.75 24.18 16.29
CA PRO A 105 -6.92 25.45 15.57
C PRO A 105 -7.01 26.66 16.49
N ALA A 106 -7.72 26.56 17.61
CA ALA A 106 -7.88 27.67 18.54
C ALA A 106 -6.53 28.06 19.19
N LEU A 107 -5.72 27.05 19.55
CA LEU A 107 -4.38 27.25 20.08
C LEU A 107 -3.44 27.94 19.06
N LEU A 108 -3.54 27.56 17.78
CA LEU A 108 -2.74 28.17 16.70
C LEU A 108 -3.07 29.67 16.49
N TYR A 109 -4.32 30.07 16.73
CA TYR A 109 -4.75 31.48 16.69
C TYR A 109 -4.67 32.18 18.07
N GLY A 110 -4.06 31.54 19.07
CA GLY A 110 -3.79 32.13 20.39
C GLY A 110 -5.01 32.28 21.30
N LEU A 111 -6.12 31.59 21.01
CA LEU A 111 -7.28 31.52 21.91
C LEU A 111 -6.99 30.60 23.09
N LYS A 112 -7.65 30.87 24.22
CA LYS A 112 -7.49 30.13 25.48
C LYS A 112 -8.63 29.12 25.65
N PRO A 113 -8.35 27.80 25.68
CA PRO A 113 -9.39 26.83 25.98
C PRO A 113 -9.84 26.94 27.43
N VAL A 114 -11.16 26.92 27.61
CA VAL A 114 -11.85 26.64 28.87
C VAL A 114 -12.41 25.23 28.72
N PHE A 115 -11.78 24.26 29.38
CA PHE A 115 -12.20 22.88 29.34
C PHE A 115 -13.33 22.64 30.32
N ILE A 116 -14.40 22.02 29.83
CA ILE A 116 -15.47 21.44 30.66
C ILE A 116 -15.41 19.92 30.57
N ASP A 117 -15.84 19.27 31.65
CA ASP A 117 -15.85 17.82 31.75
C ASP A 117 -16.98 17.21 30.89
N SER A 118 -16.90 15.89 30.69
CA SER A 118 -17.89 15.12 29.95
C SER A 118 -18.78 14.27 30.87
N GLU A 119 -19.94 13.85 30.39
CA GLU A 119 -20.82 12.93 31.12
C GLU A 119 -20.46 11.48 30.74
N LEU A 120 -20.33 10.56 31.72
CA LEU A 120 -19.92 9.17 31.43
C LEU A 120 -20.96 8.35 30.65
N ASP A 121 -22.22 8.78 30.66
CA ASP A 121 -23.34 8.15 29.97
C ASP A 121 -23.79 8.91 28.71
N THR A 122 -23.08 9.97 28.29
CA THR A 122 -23.27 10.61 26.98
C THR A 122 -21.98 10.86 26.19
N LEU A 123 -20.81 10.85 26.85
CA LEU A 123 -19.49 11.23 26.33
C LEU A 123 -19.45 12.62 25.67
N ASN A 124 -20.42 13.46 25.96
CA ASN A 124 -20.51 14.85 25.52
C ASN A 124 -20.34 15.79 26.73
N ALA A 125 -20.21 17.08 26.46
CA ALA A 125 -20.03 18.13 27.45
C ALA A 125 -21.11 18.14 28.54
N ASN A 126 -20.69 18.25 29.80
CA ASN A 126 -21.56 18.54 30.93
C ASN A 126 -22.13 19.98 30.78
N ILE A 127 -23.46 20.08 30.76
CA ILE A 127 -24.17 21.34 30.46
C ILE A 127 -24.18 22.30 31.65
N ASP A 128 -24.18 21.79 32.88
CA ASP A 128 -24.14 22.62 34.10
C ASP A 128 -22.76 23.27 34.29
N GLN A 129 -21.69 22.63 33.80
CA GLN A 129 -20.37 23.23 33.66
C GLN A 129 -20.32 24.25 32.50
N LEU A 130 -21.01 24.01 31.39
CA LEU A 130 -20.99 24.91 30.22
C LEU A 130 -21.49 26.33 30.55
N GLU A 131 -22.57 26.48 31.33
CA GLU A 131 -23.05 27.83 31.71
C GLU A 131 -22.09 28.53 32.67
N LYS A 132 -21.45 27.78 33.60
CA LYS A 132 -20.43 28.30 34.53
C LYS A 132 -19.10 28.66 33.86
N ALA A 133 -18.78 28.05 32.72
CA ALA A 133 -17.55 28.29 31.96
C ALA A 133 -17.53 29.63 31.18
N ILE A 134 -18.66 30.34 31.11
CA ILE A 134 -18.78 31.58 30.32
C ILE A 134 -18.27 32.79 31.13
N THR A 135 -17.28 33.49 30.58
CA THR A 135 -16.69 34.70 31.15
C THR A 135 -16.86 35.90 30.20
N LYS A 136 -16.52 37.12 30.67
CA LYS A 136 -16.47 38.32 29.81
C LYS A 136 -15.50 38.18 28.61
N LYS A 137 -14.59 37.20 28.61
CA LYS A 137 -13.65 36.89 27.53
C LYS A 137 -14.09 35.73 26.63
N THR A 138 -15.14 34.99 26.98
CA THR A 138 -15.64 33.91 26.12
C THR A 138 -16.19 34.48 24.81
N ARG A 139 -15.78 33.92 23.68
CA ARG A 139 -16.27 34.30 22.34
C ARG A 139 -16.73 33.13 21.48
N LEU A 140 -16.33 31.91 21.82
CA LEU A 140 -16.57 30.72 21.02
C LEU A 140 -16.93 29.52 21.91
N ILE A 141 -17.83 28.68 21.41
CA ILE A 141 -17.97 27.28 21.83
C ILE A 141 -17.57 26.41 20.62
N MET A 142 -16.66 25.45 20.80
CA MET A 142 -16.25 24.53 19.74
C MET A 142 -16.12 23.12 20.33
N MET A 143 -17.06 22.25 19.97
CA MET A 143 -17.18 20.90 20.56
C MET A 143 -17.60 19.89 19.50
N ALA A 144 -17.12 18.66 19.66
CA ALA A 144 -17.51 17.54 18.81
C ALA A 144 -18.81 16.89 19.31
N HIS A 145 -19.61 16.39 18.37
CA HIS A 145 -20.69 15.45 18.66
C HIS A 145 -20.10 14.03 18.83
N THR A 146 -19.56 13.76 20.03
CA THR A 146 -18.68 12.62 20.32
C THR A 146 -19.21 11.29 19.78
N LEU A 147 -18.41 10.63 18.94
CA LEU A 147 -18.71 9.35 18.29
C LEU A 147 -20.09 9.32 17.57
N GLY A 148 -20.57 10.49 17.14
CA GLY A 148 -21.85 10.65 16.45
C GLY A 148 -23.06 10.88 17.36
N LYS A 149 -22.90 10.94 18.69
CA LYS A 149 -23.99 11.36 19.58
C LYS A 149 -24.09 12.89 19.60
N PRO A 150 -25.27 13.48 19.33
CA PRO A 150 -25.50 14.90 19.61
C PRO A 150 -25.24 15.24 21.08
N TYR A 151 -24.74 16.45 21.35
CA TYR A 151 -24.85 17.07 22.67
C TYR A 151 -26.21 17.79 22.80
N ASN A 152 -26.50 18.31 23.99
CA ASN A 152 -27.73 19.05 24.27
C ASN A 152 -27.74 20.41 23.53
N LEU A 153 -28.17 20.37 22.27
CA LEU A 153 -28.19 21.53 21.37
C LEU A 153 -29.15 22.63 21.83
N ASP A 154 -30.26 22.30 22.50
CA ASP A 154 -31.18 23.30 23.07
C ASP A 154 -30.46 24.16 24.12
N ALA A 155 -29.73 23.54 25.04
CA ALA A 155 -28.98 24.25 26.07
C ALA A 155 -27.78 25.04 25.50
N VAL A 156 -27.02 24.44 24.57
CA VAL A 156 -25.91 25.13 23.89
C VAL A 156 -26.43 26.35 23.12
N MET A 157 -27.49 26.19 22.32
CA MET A 157 -28.05 27.30 21.52
C MET A 157 -28.71 28.38 22.38
N ARG A 158 -29.27 28.04 23.54
CA ARG A 158 -29.72 29.02 24.56
C ARG A 158 -28.56 29.91 25.01
N LEU A 159 -27.42 29.32 25.37
CA LEU A 159 -26.24 30.06 25.83
C LEU A 159 -25.56 30.86 24.72
N VAL A 160 -25.44 30.28 23.53
CA VAL A 160 -24.94 30.96 22.31
C VAL A 160 -25.74 32.24 22.03
N LYS A 161 -27.07 32.18 22.09
CA LYS A 161 -27.95 33.35 21.92
C LYS A 161 -27.83 34.34 23.10
N LYS A 162 -27.92 33.85 24.34
CA LYS A 162 -27.86 34.66 25.58
C LYS A 162 -26.57 35.49 25.70
N HIS A 163 -25.44 34.94 25.26
CA HIS A 163 -24.11 35.57 25.40
C HIS A 163 -23.50 36.04 24.07
N GLY A 164 -24.21 35.93 22.95
CA GLY A 164 -23.75 36.39 21.63
C GLY A 164 -22.51 35.68 21.09
N LEU A 165 -22.29 34.42 21.49
CA LEU A 165 -21.08 33.64 21.19
C LEU A 165 -21.10 33.05 19.78
N TRP A 166 -19.92 32.80 19.22
CA TRP A 166 -19.77 31.90 18.08
C TRP A 166 -19.98 30.44 18.51
N LEU A 167 -20.42 29.60 17.57
CA LEU A 167 -20.54 28.15 17.74
C LEU A 167 -19.97 27.44 16.50
N ILE A 168 -19.01 26.56 16.71
CA ILE A 168 -18.50 25.60 15.72
C ILE A 168 -18.95 24.20 16.14
N GLU A 169 -19.82 23.57 15.33
CA GLU A 169 -20.24 22.18 15.53
C GLU A 169 -19.25 21.23 14.82
N ASP A 170 -18.35 20.57 15.57
CA ASP A 170 -17.49 19.54 14.98
C ASP A 170 -18.30 18.24 14.78
N CYS A 171 -18.61 17.99 13.51
CA CYS A 171 -19.46 16.89 13.06
C CYS A 171 -18.67 15.81 12.32
N CYS A 172 -17.33 15.76 12.46
CA CYS A 172 -16.48 14.78 11.79
C CYS A 172 -16.98 13.34 12.00
N ASP A 173 -17.41 13.01 13.22
CA ASP A 173 -17.96 11.70 13.61
C ASP A 173 -19.49 11.60 13.50
N ALA A 174 -20.19 12.68 13.17
CA ALA A 174 -21.64 12.82 13.35
C ALA A 174 -22.44 13.04 12.06
N LEU A 175 -21.83 12.76 10.90
CA LEU A 175 -22.48 12.89 9.60
C LEU A 175 -23.76 12.02 9.53
N GLY A 176 -24.92 12.68 9.47
CA GLY A 176 -26.24 12.03 9.46
C GLY A 176 -26.89 11.82 10.82
N SER A 177 -26.29 12.32 11.91
CA SER A 177 -26.94 12.45 13.21
C SER A 177 -27.94 13.60 13.20
N LYS A 178 -29.01 13.47 14.00
CA LYS A 178 -30.07 14.48 14.10
C LYS A 178 -30.35 14.88 15.55
N TYR A 179 -30.85 16.11 15.72
CA TYR A 179 -31.44 16.64 16.95
C TYR A 179 -32.77 17.31 16.59
N GLY A 180 -33.86 17.00 17.29
CA GLY A 180 -35.20 17.52 16.97
C GLY A 180 -35.70 17.19 15.55
N GLY A 181 -35.11 16.17 14.89
CA GLY A 181 -35.35 15.84 13.48
C GLY A 181 -34.50 16.61 12.47
N GLN A 182 -33.90 17.74 12.84
CA GLN A 182 -32.93 18.52 12.07
C GLN A 182 -31.53 17.87 12.14
N LEU A 183 -30.71 18.00 11.10
CA LEU A 183 -29.34 17.44 11.08
C LEU A 183 -28.40 18.26 11.96
N VAL A 184 -27.51 17.59 12.71
CA VAL A 184 -26.45 18.30 13.45
C VAL A 184 -25.43 18.92 12.48
N GLY A 185 -24.77 20.00 12.91
CA GLY A 185 -23.96 20.86 12.04
C GLY A 185 -24.76 21.95 11.32
N THR A 186 -26.02 22.18 11.71
CA THR A 186 -26.90 23.17 11.08
C THR A 186 -27.56 24.13 12.08
N PHE A 187 -27.16 24.07 13.36
CA PHE A 187 -27.68 24.90 14.44
C PHE A 187 -26.76 26.09 14.72
N GLY A 188 -25.44 25.85 14.67
CA GLY A 188 -24.40 26.83 14.91
C GLY A 188 -24.06 27.71 13.72
N HIS A 189 -22.96 28.43 13.85
CA HIS A 189 -22.55 29.43 12.86
C HIS A 189 -21.76 28.80 11.71
N VAL A 190 -21.05 27.70 11.98
CA VAL A 190 -20.30 26.90 11.02
C VAL A 190 -20.13 25.48 11.57
N ALA A 191 -20.02 24.47 10.70
CA ALA A 191 -19.82 23.08 11.09
C ALA A 191 -18.86 22.35 10.16
N THR A 192 -18.27 21.25 10.63
CA THR A 192 -17.13 20.59 9.99
C THR A 192 -17.29 19.08 9.90
N PHE A 193 -16.75 18.47 8.82
CA PHE A 193 -16.97 17.07 8.48
C PHE A 193 -15.70 16.40 7.93
N SER A 194 -15.60 15.08 8.13
CA SER A 194 -14.43 14.27 7.80
C SER A 194 -14.81 13.08 6.90
N PHE A 195 -13.98 12.83 5.88
CA PHE A 195 -14.13 11.74 4.91
C PHE A 195 -12.90 10.79 4.92
N TYR A 196 -12.20 10.70 6.06
CA TYR A 196 -11.10 9.76 6.26
C TYR A 196 -11.63 8.31 6.53
N PRO A 197 -10.93 7.22 6.12
CA PRO A 197 -11.42 5.82 6.12
C PRO A 197 -12.12 5.20 7.35
N ALA A 198 -12.13 5.84 8.52
CA ALA A 198 -12.85 5.38 9.71
C ALA A 198 -14.29 5.93 9.83
N HIS A 199 -14.56 7.09 9.23
CA HIS A 199 -15.80 7.86 9.39
C HIS A 199 -16.94 7.26 8.54
N GLN A 200 -17.98 8.05 8.29
CA GLN A 200 -19.15 7.63 7.52
C GLN A 200 -18.85 7.40 6.02
N MET A 201 -17.72 7.88 5.45
CA MET A 201 -17.35 7.76 4.02
C MET A 201 -15.84 8.02 3.68
N SER A 202 -15.28 7.60 2.49
CA SER A 202 -13.81 7.67 2.16
C SER A 202 -13.30 7.42 0.68
N CYS A 203 -11.97 7.23 0.36
CA CYS A 203 -11.28 7.11 -1.00
C CYS A 203 -10.12 6.02 -1.27
N SER A 204 -9.47 6.01 -2.50
CA SER A 204 -8.10 5.50 -3.02
C SER A 204 -7.78 4.01 -3.49
N PHE A 205 -6.75 3.66 -4.36
CA PHE A 205 -6.18 2.27 -4.72
C PHE A 205 -4.82 2.10 -5.66
N ASP A 206 -3.98 0.98 -5.57
CA ASP A 206 -2.87 0.16 -6.37
C ASP A 206 -1.28 0.29 -6.57
N THR A 207 -0.48 -0.83 -6.37
CA THR A 207 0.47 -1.61 -7.31
C THR A 207 1.03 -3.00 -6.75
N PRO A 208 1.70 -3.95 -7.52
CA PRO A 208 2.58 -5.07 -7.02
C PRO A 208 4.13 -4.85 -6.93
N VAL A 209 4.88 -5.55 -6.04
CA VAL A 209 6.27 -5.20 -5.61
C VAL A 209 7.24 -6.37 -5.22
N PRO A 210 8.55 -6.35 -5.59
CA PRO A 210 9.61 -7.17 -5.00
C PRO A 210 10.12 -6.67 -3.62
N TYR A 211 10.43 -7.60 -2.71
CA TYR A 211 10.89 -7.29 -1.35
C TYR A 211 11.89 -8.32 -0.80
N LEU A 212 12.67 -7.92 0.20
CA LEU A 212 13.38 -8.85 1.09
C LEU A 212 12.55 -9.08 2.37
N ASP A 213 12.47 -10.33 2.82
CA ASP A 213 11.81 -10.69 4.08
C ASP A 213 12.72 -10.53 5.32
N GLU A 214 12.23 -10.95 6.49
CA GLU A 214 12.91 -10.86 7.78
C GLU A 214 14.20 -11.69 7.87
N LYS A 215 14.41 -12.63 6.95
CA LYS A 215 15.63 -13.43 6.79
C LYS A 215 16.53 -12.89 5.67
N GLY A 216 16.17 -11.75 5.09
CA GLY A 216 16.83 -11.16 3.93
C GLY A 216 16.57 -11.88 2.61
N ILE A 217 15.61 -12.81 2.56
CA ILE A 217 15.33 -13.62 1.37
C ILE A 217 14.51 -12.81 0.36
N TRP A 218 14.94 -12.82 -0.91
CA TRP A 218 14.21 -12.19 -2.00
C TRP A 218 12.89 -12.90 -2.29
N ASN A 219 11.81 -12.14 -2.23
CA ASN A 219 10.46 -12.56 -2.59
C ASN A 219 9.82 -11.53 -3.55
N LEU A 220 8.79 -11.94 -4.30
CA LEU A 220 8.07 -11.09 -5.26
C LEU A 220 6.58 -11.39 -5.17
N ASP A 221 5.79 -10.38 -4.76
CA ASP A 221 4.35 -10.54 -4.52
C ASP A 221 3.58 -9.24 -4.76
N THR A 222 2.24 -9.32 -4.72
CA THR A 222 1.38 -8.11 -4.72
C THR A 222 1.52 -7.37 -3.39
N ILE A 223 1.48 -6.02 -3.39
CA ILE A 223 1.46 -5.24 -2.13
C ILE A 223 0.29 -5.70 -1.24
N GLU A 224 -0.80 -6.19 -1.85
CA GLU A 224 -1.87 -6.92 -1.19
C GLU A 224 -1.39 -7.96 -0.16
N LYS A 225 -0.53 -8.89 -0.58
CA LYS A 225 -0.02 -9.95 0.30
C LYS A 225 0.92 -9.38 1.35
N LEU A 226 1.75 -8.41 0.96
CA LEU A 226 2.70 -7.76 1.86
C LEU A 226 1.96 -7.03 2.98
N TYR A 227 0.86 -6.35 2.66
CA TYR A 227 -0.07 -5.78 3.63
C TYR A 227 -0.63 -6.87 4.56
N PHE A 228 -1.23 -7.94 4.03
CA PHE A 228 -1.80 -9.00 4.87
C PHE A 228 -0.78 -9.73 5.77
N GLN A 229 0.49 -9.82 5.36
CA GLN A 229 1.56 -10.47 6.13
C GLN A 229 2.26 -9.50 7.11
N TYR A 230 2.50 -8.26 6.72
CA TYR A 230 3.44 -7.35 7.39
C TYR A 230 2.86 -5.98 7.80
N VAL A 231 1.58 -5.67 7.59
CA VAL A 231 0.98 -4.38 8.01
C VAL A 231 1.23 -4.04 9.49
N ASN A 232 1.22 -5.04 10.37
CA ASN A 232 1.45 -4.85 11.81
C ASN A 232 2.93 -4.73 12.19
N ASN A 233 3.86 -5.08 11.29
CA ASN A 233 5.30 -4.95 11.52
C ASN A 233 6.06 -4.79 10.18
N PRO A 234 5.93 -3.63 9.50
CA PRO A 234 6.56 -3.37 8.21
C PRO A 234 8.10 -3.32 8.30
N LYS A 235 8.65 -3.18 9.52
CA LYS A 235 10.10 -3.26 9.79
C LYS A 235 10.70 -4.64 9.46
N LYS A 236 9.86 -5.69 9.34
CA LYS A 236 10.27 -7.04 8.94
C LYS A 236 10.60 -7.18 7.45
N ILE A 237 10.36 -6.18 6.61
CA ILE A 237 10.66 -6.24 5.17
C ILE A 237 11.52 -5.08 4.71
N LYS A 238 12.11 -5.23 3.52
CA LYS A 238 12.77 -4.15 2.77
C LYS A 238 12.27 -4.13 1.32
N VAL A 239 11.80 -2.97 0.87
CA VAL A 239 11.44 -2.71 -0.53
C VAL A 239 12.62 -2.02 -1.23
N LEU A 240 12.66 -2.09 -2.56
CA LEU A 240 13.68 -1.39 -3.33
C LEU A 240 13.25 0.07 -3.58
N SER A 241 14.12 1.04 -3.28
CA SER A 241 13.91 2.47 -3.54
C SER A 241 15.18 3.13 -4.08
N PHE A 242 15.08 4.36 -4.59
CA PHE A 242 16.24 5.24 -4.85
C PHE A 242 16.27 6.43 -3.89
N ASP A 243 17.45 7.02 -3.66
CA ASP A 243 17.62 8.23 -2.85
C ASP A 243 17.80 9.50 -3.70
N LYS A 244 17.89 10.67 -3.04
CA LYS A 244 18.10 11.97 -3.69
C LYS A 244 19.37 12.04 -4.57
N ASN A 245 20.32 11.12 -4.38
CA ASN A 245 21.54 11.02 -5.18
C ASN A 245 21.39 9.97 -6.31
N SER A 246 20.15 9.55 -6.63
CA SER A 246 19.81 8.49 -7.60
C SER A 246 20.37 7.09 -7.28
N LYS A 247 20.79 6.83 -6.04
CA LYS A 247 21.37 5.53 -5.65
C LYS A 247 20.26 4.56 -5.23
N VAL A 248 20.18 3.43 -5.93
CA VAL A 248 19.20 2.35 -5.69
C VAL A 248 19.64 1.47 -4.50
N ASN A 249 18.79 1.31 -3.48
CA ASN A 249 19.08 0.55 -2.26
C ASN A 249 17.83 -0.17 -1.71
N TRP A 250 18.05 -1.24 -0.93
CA TRP A 250 17.00 -1.90 -0.14
C TRP A 250 16.68 -1.07 1.12
N THR A 251 15.43 -0.66 1.29
CA THR A 251 14.98 0.27 2.35
C THR A 251 13.74 -0.28 3.07
N THR A 252 13.70 -0.12 4.38
CA THR A 252 12.58 -0.56 5.21
C THR A 252 11.40 0.44 5.11
N PRO A 253 10.18 0.01 4.76
CA PRO A 253 9.00 0.88 4.77
C PRO A 253 8.53 1.17 6.21
N SER A 254 7.90 2.33 6.41
CA SER A 254 7.27 2.70 7.69
C SER A 254 5.89 2.05 7.87
N SER A 255 5.18 1.82 6.76
CA SER A 255 3.84 1.28 6.72
C SER A 255 3.50 0.70 5.34
N ILE A 256 2.47 -0.14 5.31
CA ILE A 256 1.87 -0.70 4.09
C ILE A 256 0.40 -0.32 4.12
N LEU A 257 -0.12 0.20 3.02
CA LEU A 257 -1.39 0.91 2.95
C LEU A 257 -2.37 0.11 2.09
N ARG A 258 -3.66 0.07 2.48
CA ARG A 258 -4.70 -0.65 1.74
C ARG A 258 -5.89 0.23 1.39
N TYR A 259 -6.25 0.20 0.12
CA TYR A 259 -7.38 0.94 -0.38
C TYR A 259 -8.27 0.12 -1.33
N LYS A 260 -9.43 0.68 -1.71
CA LYS A 260 -10.50 0.03 -2.49
C LYS A 260 -10.73 0.89 -3.91
N LEU A 261 -10.56 0.39 -6.17
CA LEU A 261 -10.72 0.80 -7.63
C LEU A 261 -12.17 1.00 -8.20
N GLY A 262 -13.12 0.09 -7.97
CA GLY A 262 -14.53 0.18 -8.41
C GLY A 262 -14.76 0.15 -9.92
N SER A 263 -15.84 0.73 -10.45
CA SER A 263 -16.15 0.71 -11.89
C SER A 263 -15.23 1.59 -12.71
N VAL A 264 -14.91 2.75 -12.13
CA VAL A 264 -14.30 3.87 -12.80
C VAL A 264 -13.11 4.41 -12.03
N LYS A 265 -12.17 3.55 -11.68
CA LYS A 265 -10.79 3.94 -11.94
C LYS A 265 -10.41 3.34 -13.28
N LYS A 266 -9.95 4.19 -14.21
CA LYS A 266 -9.11 3.69 -15.30
C LYS A 266 -7.87 3.25 -14.56
N MET A 267 -7.80 1.95 -14.33
CA MET A 267 -6.49 1.33 -14.29
C MET A 267 -5.89 1.62 -15.65
N TYR A 268 -4.80 2.38 -15.65
CA TYR A 268 -4.03 2.60 -16.83
C TYR A 268 -2.85 1.65 -16.76
N ARG A 269 -2.76 0.76 -17.76
CA ARG A 269 -1.54 0.03 -18.03
C ARG A 269 -0.59 0.96 -18.75
N VAL A 270 0.33 1.57 -18.00
CA VAL A 270 1.39 2.40 -18.57
C VAL A 270 2.49 1.46 -19.04
N THR A 271 2.64 1.33 -20.36
CA THR A 271 3.59 0.41 -21.00
C THR A 271 4.75 1.19 -21.63
N THR A 272 5.98 0.81 -21.31
CA THR A 272 7.19 1.43 -21.88
C THR A 272 7.58 0.80 -23.23
N GLN A 273 8.52 1.44 -23.94
CA GLN A 273 9.04 0.96 -25.23
C GLN A 273 9.52 -0.50 -25.22
N HIS A 274 9.96 -1.01 -24.06
CA HIS A 274 10.45 -2.38 -23.88
C HIS A 274 9.44 -3.33 -23.22
N GLY A 275 8.16 -2.95 -23.16
CA GLY A 275 7.10 -3.84 -22.68
C GLY A 275 7.06 -4.06 -21.17
N ARG A 276 7.84 -3.29 -20.40
CA ARG A 276 7.58 -3.12 -18.95
C ARG A 276 6.25 -2.41 -18.79
N PHE A 277 5.45 -2.79 -17.80
CA PHE A 277 4.22 -2.07 -17.52
C PHE A 277 3.87 -2.05 -16.04
N VAL A 278 3.20 -1.00 -15.63
CA VAL A 278 2.54 -0.94 -14.31
C VAL A 278 1.06 -0.70 -14.52
N ASP A 279 0.24 -1.45 -13.78
CA ASP A 279 -1.20 -1.28 -13.73
C ASP A 279 -1.49 -0.41 -12.50
N VAL A 280 -1.78 0.86 -12.75
CA VAL A 280 -1.95 1.89 -11.72
C VAL A 280 -3.26 2.61 -11.91
N THR A 281 -3.81 3.17 -10.84
CA THR A 281 -4.87 4.16 -11.05
C THR A 281 -4.29 5.37 -11.78
N GLN A 282 -5.07 5.92 -12.70
CA GLN A 282 -4.85 7.19 -13.42
C GLN A 282 -4.25 8.36 -12.58
N ASP A 283 -4.42 8.30 -11.25
CA ASP A 283 -4.09 9.31 -10.22
C ASP A 283 -2.69 9.13 -9.61
N HIS A 284 -2.11 7.94 -9.76
CA HIS A 284 -0.82 7.61 -9.19
C HIS A 284 0.29 8.36 -9.94
N SER A 285 1.35 8.75 -9.22
CA SER A 285 2.52 9.38 -9.82
C SER A 285 3.60 8.35 -10.13
N ILE A 286 4.12 8.38 -11.35
CA ILE A 286 5.28 7.62 -11.78
C ILE A 286 6.45 8.58 -11.91
N PHE A 287 7.65 8.14 -11.53
CA PHE A 287 8.85 8.97 -11.70
C PHE A 287 9.26 9.03 -13.18
N VAL A 288 9.51 10.24 -13.67
CA VAL A 288 10.04 10.53 -15.01
C VAL A 288 11.29 11.40 -14.91
N ILE A 289 12.09 11.44 -15.98
CA ILE A 289 13.21 12.39 -16.11
C ILE A 289 12.77 13.62 -16.92
N ASN A 290 12.97 14.80 -16.33
CA ASN A 290 12.69 16.10 -16.94
C ASN A 290 13.61 16.34 -18.15
N LYS A 291 13.07 16.85 -19.26
CA LYS A 291 13.81 16.98 -20.53
C LYS A 291 14.81 18.15 -20.54
N GLU A 292 14.51 19.22 -19.79
CA GLU A 292 15.33 20.45 -19.77
C GLU A 292 16.31 20.51 -18.60
N THR A 293 16.00 19.88 -17.46
CA THR A 293 16.91 19.84 -16.29
C THR A 293 17.61 18.50 -16.09
N ALA A 294 17.13 17.40 -16.71
CA ALA A 294 17.50 16.02 -16.40
C ALA A 294 17.24 15.58 -14.95
N GLU A 295 16.48 16.34 -14.16
CA GLU A 295 16.10 15.95 -12.80
C GLU A 295 14.97 14.89 -12.82
N ILE A 296 14.80 14.19 -11.70
CA ILE A 296 13.78 13.16 -11.54
C ILE A 296 12.57 13.77 -10.84
N GLU A 297 11.44 13.81 -11.54
CA GLU A 297 10.18 14.39 -11.08
C GLU A 297 9.07 13.32 -11.03
N ALA A 298 8.06 13.52 -10.19
CA ALA A 298 6.92 12.62 -10.06
C ALA A 298 5.72 13.17 -10.84
N LYS A 299 5.24 12.42 -11.85
CA LYS A 299 4.22 12.88 -12.82
C LYS A 299 3.02 11.93 -12.85
N LYS A 300 1.78 12.44 -12.85
CA LYS A 300 0.59 11.58 -12.76
C LYS A 300 0.32 10.85 -14.06
N VAL A 301 -0.35 9.71 -13.96
CA VAL A 301 -0.55 8.80 -15.09
C VAL A 301 -1.43 9.38 -16.23
N ASN A 302 -2.37 10.29 -15.98
CA ASN A 302 -3.06 11.02 -17.06
C ASN A 302 -2.21 12.16 -17.68
N GLU A 303 -1.19 12.63 -16.98
CA GLU A 303 -0.28 13.71 -17.42
C GLU A 303 0.90 13.16 -18.24
N LEU A 304 1.12 11.83 -18.18
CA LEU A 304 2.11 11.14 -18.99
C LEU A 304 1.76 11.22 -20.48
N THR A 305 2.75 11.61 -21.26
CA THR A 305 2.74 11.63 -22.73
C THR A 305 3.59 10.48 -23.27
N LEU A 306 3.43 10.17 -24.56
CA LEU A 306 4.30 9.19 -25.23
C LEU A 306 5.76 9.67 -25.35
N ASP A 307 6.05 10.94 -25.08
CA ASP A 307 7.41 11.49 -25.10
C ASP A 307 8.09 11.54 -23.74
N ASP A 308 7.42 11.12 -22.66
CA ASP A 308 8.03 11.05 -21.33
C ASP A 308 8.84 9.76 -21.14
N PHE A 309 9.84 9.81 -20.26
CA PHE A 309 10.78 8.72 -19.99
C PHE A 309 10.69 8.28 -18.53
N ILE A 310 10.11 7.11 -18.29
CA ILE A 310 9.88 6.56 -16.94
C ILE A 310 11.17 6.04 -16.32
N VAL A 311 11.38 6.37 -15.05
CA VAL A 311 12.52 5.96 -14.24
C VAL A 311 12.33 4.52 -13.74
N SER A 312 13.39 3.74 -13.85
CA SER A 312 13.44 2.33 -13.43
C SER A 312 14.86 1.97 -12.97
N ALA A 313 15.05 0.77 -12.40
CA ALA A 313 16.38 0.23 -12.12
C ALA A 313 16.97 -0.48 -13.37
N ASN A 314 18.26 -0.24 -13.62
CA ASN A 314 19.10 -1.06 -14.51
C ASN A 314 19.75 -2.21 -13.76
N PHE A 315 20.13 -1.96 -12.50
CA PHE A 315 20.77 -2.94 -11.62
C PHE A 315 20.10 -2.95 -10.24
N ILE A 316 19.90 -4.14 -9.69
CA ILE A 316 19.31 -4.33 -8.35
C ILE A 316 20.39 -4.89 -7.39
N PRO A 317 20.66 -4.24 -6.25
CA PRO A 317 21.69 -4.66 -5.30
C PRO A 317 21.54 -6.10 -4.81
N THR A 318 22.66 -6.80 -4.75
CA THR A 318 22.77 -8.18 -4.26
C THR A 318 22.28 -8.26 -2.80
N PRO A 319 21.34 -9.17 -2.47
CA PRO A 319 21.07 -9.56 -1.08
C PRO A 319 22.26 -10.32 -0.49
N GLN A 320 22.16 -10.85 0.73
CA GLN A 320 23.20 -11.74 1.27
C GLN A 320 23.35 -12.99 0.37
N PRO A 321 24.57 -13.36 -0.08
CA PRO A 321 24.77 -14.46 -1.02
C PRO A 321 24.38 -15.83 -0.47
N VAL A 322 23.89 -16.71 -1.34
CA VAL A 322 23.58 -18.11 -1.00
C VAL A 322 24.54 -19.04 -1.76
N THR A 323 25.49 -19.62 -1.03
CA THR A 323 26.51 -20.55 -1.57
C THR A 323 26.09 -22.02 -1.47
N HIS A 324 25.13 -22.36 -0.62
CA HIS A 324 24.73 -23.73 -0.33
C HIS A 324 23.22 -23.84 -0.10
N LEU A 325 22.62 -24.96 -0.54
CA LEU A 325 21.25 -25.34 -0.24
C LEU A 325 21.24 -26.50 0.75
N ASN A 326 20.68 -26.28 1.94
CA ASN A 326 20.48 -27.32 2.94
C ASN A 326 19.22 -28.14 2.58
N THR A 327 19.39 -29.43 2.22
CA THR A 327 18.26 -30.34 1.96
C THR A 327 17.84 -31.08 3.23
N LEU A 328 18.76 -31.27 4.18
CA LEU A 328 18.54 -32.00 5.42
C LEU A 328 17.35 -31.46 6.23
N ASP A 329 17.17 -30.13 6.29
CA ASP A 329 16.07 -29.53 7.06
C ASP A 329 14.68 -29.81 6.48
N TYR A 330 14.58 -30.13 5.19
CA TYR A 330 13.34 -30.65 4.60
C TYR A 330 13.20 -32.14 4.89
N PHE A 331 14.23 -32.93 4.57
CA PHE A 331 14.20 -34.39 4.65
C PHE A 331 14.16 -34.95 6.09
N LYS A 332 14.58 -34.18 7.12
CA LYS A 332 14.37 -34.52 8.55
C LYS A 332 12.91 -34.83 8.89
N ASN A 333 11.95 -34.19 8.21
CA ASN A 333 10.52 -34.34 8.47
C ASN A 333 9.88 -35.51 7.68
N LEU A 334 10.70 -36.32 7.01
CA LEU A 334 10.30 -37.52 6.27
C LEU A 334 10.97 -38.77 6.89
N ASN A 335 10.49 -39.96 6.54
CA ASN A 335 11.13 -41.23 6.89
C ASN A 335 12.42 -41.45 6.08
N THR A 336 13.40 -40.58 6.30
CA THR A 336 14.64 -40.45 5.53
C THR A 336 15.74 -41.36 6.05
N TYR A 337 16.40 -42.08 5.15
CA TYR A 337 17.66 -42.78 5.37
C TYR A 337 18.84 -41.84 5.12
N VAL A 338 19.78 -41.82 6.06
CA VAL A 338 21.04 -41.07 5.98
C VAL A 338 22.20 -42.06 5.78
N SER A 339 23.28 -41.63 5.13
CA SER A 339 24.54 -42.37 4.93
C SER A 339 25.74 -41.42 5.00
N ASN A 340 26.95 -41.96 5.18
CA ASN A 340 28.23 -41.22 5.17
C ASN A 340 28.39 -40.17 6.29
N PHE A 341 27.96 -40.49 7.52
CA PHE A 341 28.18 -39.67 8.73
C PHE A 341 29.31 -40.23 9.61
N SER A 342 29.88 -39.43 10.53
CA SER A 342 30.97 -39.90 11.43
C SER A 342 30.51 -41.08 12.29
N HIS A 343 31.38 -42.08 12.44
CA HIS A 343 31.19 -43.23 13.33
C HIS A 343 30.90 -42.82 14.79
N GLU A 344 31.30 -41.63 15.21
CA GLU A 344 31.02 -41.10 16.55
C GLU A 344 29.52 -40.89 16.80
N ASN A 345 28.73 -40.57 15.76
CA ASN A 345 27.28 -40.46 15.87
C ASN A 345 26.60 -41.80 16.25
N LEU A 346 27.29 -42.94 16.13
CA LEU A 346 26.76 -44.23 16.60
C LEU A 346 26.65 -44.29 18.12
N LYS A 347 27.45 -43.51 18.86
CA LYS A 347 27.30 -43.33 20.31
C LYS A 347 25.90 -42.79 20.66
N ASN A 348 25.33 -41.98 19.77
CA ASN A 348 24.02 -41.32 19.91
C ASN A 348 22.83 -42.17 19.40
N VAL A 349 23.08 -43.33 18.79
CA VAL A 349 22.04 -44.31 18.42
C VAL A 349 21.76 -45.20 19.64
N LYS A 350 20.52 -45.19 20.17
CA LYS A 350 20.18 -45.86 21.44
C LYS A 350 20.10 -47.40 21.37
N ASN A 351 19.63 -47.98 20.26
CA ASN A 351 19.47 -49.43 20.11
C ASN A 351 20.71 -50.05 19.44
N TRP A 352 21.10 -51.24 19.90
CA TRP A 352 22.31 -51.95 19.47
C TRP A 352 22.22 -52.52 18.05
N ASP A 353 21.08 -53.11 17.69
CA ASP A 353 20.86 -53.74 16.39
C ASP A 353 21.02 -52.73 15.24
N TYR A 354 20.54 -51.50 15.44
CA TYR A 354 20.72 -50.41 14.48
C TYR A 354 22.20 -49.97 14.37
N ARG A 355 23.01 -50.06 15.44
CA ARG A 355 24.47 -49.83 15.33
C ARG A 355 25.14 -50.91 14.47
N TRP A 356 24.70 -52.17 14.57
CA TRP A 356 25.22 -53.26 13.75
C TRP A 356 24.74 -53.21 12.29
N GLN A 357 23.46 -52.87 12.06
CA GLN A 357 22.92 -52.59 10.73
C GLN A 357 23.62 -51.41 10.05
N PHE A 358 24.06 -50.38 10.80
CA PHE A 358 24.91 -49.35 10.23
C PHE A 358 26.28 -49.89 9.81
N LYS A 359 27.00 -50.61 10.69
CA LYS A 359 28.33 -51.15 10.37
C LYS A 359 28.33 -52.02 9.09
N SER A 360 27.23 -52.72 8.81
CA SER A 360 27.07 -53.57 7.63
C SER A 360 26.50 -52.86 6.39
N ARG A 361 25.80 -51.73 6.53
CA ARG A 361 25.06 -51.09 5.40
C ARG A 361 25.37 -49.60 5.17
N ASN A 362 26.17 -48.96 6.02
CA ASN A 362 26.45 -47.51 6.03
C ASN A 362 25.17 -46.66 5.83
N THR A 363 24.05 -47.06 6.47
CA THR A 363 22.81 -46.28 6.39
C THR A 363 21.88 -46.51 7.59
N LEU A 364 21.21 -45.45 8.04
CA LEU A 364 20.18 -45.52 9.08
C LEU A 364 19.05 -44.49 8.86
N PRO A 365 17.80 -44.79 9.26
CA PRO A 365 16.74 -43.80 9.40
C PRO A 365 17.11 -42.65 10.35
N ILE A 366 16.83 -41.41 9.94
CA ILE A 366 17.20 -40.19 10.68
C ILE A 366 16.55 -40.10 12.08
N LYS A 367 15.42 -40.80 12.29
CA LYS A 367 14.72 -40.88 13.58
C LYS A 367 15.47 -41.62 14.70
N TYR A 368 16.60 -42.28 14.41
CA TYR A 368 17.37 -43.04 15.40
C TYR A 368 18.59 -42.29 15.98
N PHE A 369 18.82 -41.04 15.58
CA PHE A 369 19.86 -40.18 16.13
C PHE A 369 19.26 -39.25 17.19
N THR A 370 19.79 -39.25 18.41
CA THR A 370 19.34 -38.33 19.47
C THR A 370 19.92 -36.92 19.32
N SER A 371 21.10 -36.81 18.69
CA SER A 371 21.79 -35.57 18.38
C SER A 371 22.50 -35.70 17.03
N TYR A 372 22.79 -34.57 16.38
CA TYR A 372 23.13 -34.51 14.96
C TYR A 372 24.46 -33.78 14.72
N ASP A 373 25.61 -34.40 15.03
CA ASP A 373 26.89 -33.92 14.49
C ASP A 373 27.08 -34.46 13.06
N LEU A 374 26.26 -33.89 12.18
CA LEU A 374 26.18 -34.25 10.77
C LEU A 374 27.06 -33.29 9.98
N ASN A 375 28.37 -33.58 9.92
CA ASN A 375 29.33 -32.87 9.08
C ASN A 375 28.83 -32.81 7.62
N LYS A 376 28.42 -31.61 7.20
CA LYS A 376 27.34 -31.40 6.23
C LYS A 376 27.70 -31.70 4.77
N GLU A 377 28.98 -31.88 4.47
CA GLU A 377 29.50 -31.94 3.10
C GLU A 377 29.49 -33.34 2.47
N LYS A 378 29.74 -34.39 3.28
CA LYS A 378 29.88 -35.78 2.78
C LYS A 378 28.61 -36.63 2.91
N ILE A 379 27.62 -36.12 3.65
CA ILE A 379 26.40 -36.84 4.00
C ILE A 379 25.42 -36.88 2.83
N ILE A 380 24.88 -38.07 2.56
CA ILE A 380 23.82 -38.28 1.58
C ILE A 380 22.55 -38.82 2.24
N LEU A 381 21.40 -38.41 1.73
CA LEU A 381 20.10 -38.69 2.31
C LEU A 381 19.03 -39.03 1.25
N GLY A 382 17.94 -39.67 1.66
CA GLY A 382 16.77 -39.90 0.82
C GLY A 382 15.66 -40.69 1.51
N ILE A 383 14.45 -40.66 0.97
CA ILE A 383 13.32 -41.47 1.47
C ILE A 383 13.45 -42.97 1.14
N SER A 384 14.48 -43.32 0.39
CA SER A 384 14.87 -44.66 -0.06
C SER A 384 16.33 -44.94 0.33
N GLN A 385 16.69 -46.21 0.50
CA GLN A 385 18.09 -46.58 0.74
C GLN A 385 18.96 -46.38 -0.52
N SER A 386 18.38 -46.52 -1.71
CA SER A 386 18.94 -46.24 -3.04
C SER A 386 18.72 -44.79 -3.49
N ASN A 387 19.48 -44.34 -4.49
CA ASN A 387 19.36 -43.05 -5.18
C ASN A 387 19.28 -41.82 -4.25
N LYS A 388 20.04 -41.88 -3.15
CA LYS A 388 20.25 -40.77 -2.19
C LYS A 388 20.97 -39.59 -2.85
N ILE A 389 20.83 -38.40 -2.26
CA ILE A 389 21.37 -37.11 -2.73
C ILE A 389 22.13 -36.40 -1.60
N PRO A 390 22.98 -35.40 -1.88
CA PRO A 390 23.66 -34.64 -0.83
C PRO A 390 22.72 -33.94 0.16
N ALA A 391 23.08 -33.98 1.45
CA ALA A 391 22.44 -33.21 2.52
C ALA A 391 22.64 -31.69 2.36
N THR A 392 23.73 -31.31 1.67
CA THR A 392 24.05 -29.93 1.29
C THR A 392 24.43 -29.91 -0.18
N ILE A 393 23.75 -29.09 -0.98
CA ILE A 393 24.06 -28.92 -2.40
C ILE A 393 24.81 -27.60 -2.57
N LEU A 394 26.05 -27.65 -3.06
CA LEU A 394 26.82 -26.47 -3.44
C LEU A 394 26.11 -25.71 -4.59
N VAL A 395 25.94 -24.41 -4.42
CA VAL A 395 25.40 -23.54 -5.47
C VAL A 395 26.54 -23.06 -6.36
N ASN A 396 26.61 -23.61 -7.56
CA ASN A 396 27.59 -23.24 -8.58
C ASN A 396 26.96 -23.21 -10.00
N GLU A 397 27.78 -22.92 -11.01
CA GLU A 397 27.35 -22.87 -12.41
C GLU A 397 26.68 -24.16 -12.88
N GLU A 398 27.10 -25.34 -12.41
CA GLU A 398 26.54 -26.64 -12.81
C GLU A 398 25.12 -26.84 -12.29
N LEU A 399 24.87 -26.56 -11.00
CA LEU A 399 23.51 -26.58 -10.44
C LEU A 399 22.60 -25.59 -11.19
N CYS A 400 23.12 -24.40 -11.47
CA CYS A 400 22.41 -23.35 -12.19
C CYS A 400 22.08 -23.77 -13.64
N ARG A 401 22.98 -24.50 -14.32
CA ARG A 401 22.69 -25.07 -15.65
C ARG A 401 21.61 -26.15 -15.60
N LEU A 402 21.69 -27.12 -14.68
CA LEU A 402 20.67 -28.17 -14.56
C LEU A 402 19.28 -27.58 -14.32
N ILE A 403 19.17 -26.53 -13.49
CA ILE A 403 17.92 -25.81 -13.25
C ILE A 403 17.47 -25.02 -14.50
N GLY A 404 18.40 -24.43 -15.26
CA GLY A 404 18.12 -23.78 -16.55
C GLY A 404 17.53 -24.75 -17.57
N TYR A 405 18.18 -25.89 -17.81
CA TYR A 405 17.65 -26.94 -18.69
C TYR A 405 16.31 -27.49 -18.19
N PHE A 406 16.12 -27.62 -16.88
CA PHE A 406 14.86 -28.13 -16.33
C PHE A 406 13.72 -27.10 -16.46
N LEU A 407 14.01 -25.81 -16.33
CA LEU A 407 13.02 -24.76 -16.56
C LEU A 407 12.69 -24.58 -18.04
N ALA A 408 13.61 -24.89 -18.96
CA ALA A 408 13.32 -25.15 -20.38
C ALA A 408 12.61 -26.52 -20.57
N GLU A 409 13.33 -27.55 -21.00
CA GLU A 409 12.81 -28.86 -21.45
C GLU A 409 12.45 -29.86 -20.34
N GLY A 410 12.50 -29.44 -19.07
CA GLY A 410 12.24 -30.31 -17.93
C GLY A 410 10.76 -30.60 -17.64
N SER A 411 10.47 -31.87 -17.36
CA SER A 411 9.21 -32.42 -16.86
C SER A 411 9.44 -33.43 -15.72
N TYR A 412 8.38 -33.86 -15.03
CA TYR A 412 8.47 -34.71 -13.85
C TYR A 412 7.73 -36.05 -14.01
N GLN A 413 8.47 -37.13 -14.22
CA GLN A 413 7.96 -38.50 -14.26
C GLN A 413 8.89 -39.37 -13.38
N ASN A 414 8.43 -39.75 -12.18
CA ASN A 414 9.18 -40.49 -11.15
C ASN A 414 10.63 -40.03 -10.88
N GLY A 415 10.89 -38.74 -11.08
CA GLY A 415 12.22 -38.18 -11.23
C GLY A 415 12.17 -36.91 -12.08
N LEU A 416 13.28 -36.58 -12.74
CA LEU A 416 13.36 -35.50 -13.74
C LEU A 416 13.52 -36.12 -15.13
N ILE A 417 12.73 -35.65 -16.12
CA ILE A 417 12.94 -35.97 -17.54
C ILE A 417 13.17 -34.67 -18.30
N PHE A 418 14.21 -34.65 -19.14
CA PHE A 418 14.55 -33.54 -20.04
C PHE A 418 14.38 -34.02 -21.49
N SER A 419 13.61 -33.31 -22.31
CA SER A 419 13.30 -33.72 -23.69
C SER A 419 14.02 -32.85 -24.71
N PHE A 420 15.20 -33.29 -25.16
CA PHE A 420 16.03 -32.55 -26.13
C PHE A 420 15.86 -33.05 -27.56
N ASN A 421 16.25 -32.24 -28.55
CA ASN A 421 16.43 -32.71 -29.92
C ASN A 421 17.62 -33.68 -30.00
N LYS A 422 17.56 -34.71 -30.86
CA LYS A 422 18.70 -35.61 -31.13
C LYS A 422 20.00 -34.89 -31.54
N ALA A 423 19.92 -33.67 -32.07
CA ALA A 423 21.08 -32.84 -32.42
C ALA A 423 21.76 -32.12 -31.23
N GLU A 424 21.11 -32.05 -30.06
CA GLU A 424 21.55 -31.25 -28.90
C GLU A 424 22.41 -32.06 -27.92
N LEU A 425 23.40 -32.76 -28.48
CA LEU A 425 24.28 -33.67 -27.74
C LEU A 425 25.05 -32.93 -26.61
N ASP A 426 25.42 -31.66 -26.82
CA ASP A 426 26.12 -30.84 -25.81
C ASP A 426 25.28 -30.59 -24.54
N LEU A 427 23.95 -30.60 -24.66
CA LEU A 427 23.01 -30.42 -23.54
C LEU A 427 22.71 -31.76 -22.85
N ILE A 428 22.54 -32.83 -23.64
CA ILE A 428 22.34 -34.20 -23.16
C ILE A 428 23.53 -34.64 -22.29
N GLU A 429 24.75 -34.47 -22.78
CA GLU A 429 25.98 -34.80 -22.04
C GLU A 429 26.15 -33.96 -20.76
N ASP A 430 25.83 -32.66 -20.81
CA ASP A 430 25.92 -31.79 -19.64
C ASP A 430 24.91 -32.19 -18.55
N VAL A 431 23.67 -32.58 -18.90
CA VAL A 431 22.69 -33.10 -17.93
C VAL A 431 23.17 -34.42 -17.32
N ILE A 432 23.65 -35.37 -18.13
CA ILE A 432 24.18 -36.66 -17.63
C ILE A 432 25.39 -36.44 -16.71
N MET A 433 26.31 -35.55 -17.10
CA MET A 433 27.49 -35.21 -16.32
C MET A 433 27.12 -34.55 -14.99
N ILE A 434 26.20 -33.59 -14.97
CA ILE A 434 25.79 -32.91 -13.73
C ILE A 434 25.01 -33.88 -12.80
N ALA A 435 24.17 -34.76 -13.35
CA ALA A 435 23.48 -35.80 -12.58
C ALA A 435 24.47 -36.72 -11.84
N LYS A 436 25.52 -37.17 -12.53
CA LYS A 436 26.61 -37.95 -11.96
C LYS A 436 27.43 -37.14 -10.94
N ASN A 437 27.93 -35.97 -11.34
CA ASN A 437 28.93 -35.21 -10.58
C ASN A 437 28.37 -34.46 -9.35
N LYS A 438 27.08 -34.07 -9.36
CA LYS A 438 26.45 -33.34 -8.23
C LYS A 438 25.52 -34.19 -7.38
N PHE A 439 24.95 -35.26 -7.91
CA PHE A 439 23.94 -36.05 -7.20
C PHE A 439 24.29 -37.55 -7.10
N ASN A 440 25.37 -38.00 -7.76
CA ASN A 440 25.72 -39.42 -7.91
C ASN A 440 24.56 -40.27 -8.46
N LEU A 441 23.75 -39.66 -9.35
CA LEU A 441 22.62 -40.32 -10.00
C LEU A 441 22.99 -40.72 -11.42
N LYS A 442 22.65 -41.95 -11.80
CA LYS A 442 22.68 -42.37 -13.20
C LYS A 442 21.51 -41.73 -13.94
N ALA A 443 21.74 -41.31 -15.17
CA ALA A 443 20.71 -40.86 -16.09
C ALA A 443 20.59 -41.85 -17.25
N ARG A 444 19.36 -42.18 -17.64
CA ARG A 444 19.04 -43.02 -18.79
C ARG A 444 18.76 -42.12 -20.00
N VAL A 445 19.09 -42.59 -21.22
CA VAL A 445 18.68 -41.91 -22.45
C VAL A 445 17.72 -42.80 -23.23
N SER A 446 16.53 -42.30 -23.57
CA SER A 446 15.57 -42.98 -24.45
C SER A 446 15.35 -42.19 -25.74
N LYS A 447 15.27 -42.89 -26.87
CA LYS A 447 15.06 -42.31 -28.21
C LYS A 447 13.61 -42.54 -28.62
N THR A 448 12.93 -41.49 -29.09
CA THR A 448 11.54 -41.57 -29.53
C THR A 448 11.39 -41.40 -31.06
N TYR A 449 10.22 -41.78 -31.57
CA TYR A 449 9.85 -41.74 -33.00
C TYR A 449 9.82 -40.33 -33.63
N HIS A 450 9.86 -39.25 -32.83
CA HIS A 450 9.73 -37.86 -33.31
C HIS A 450 11.00 -37.01 -33.13
N ASN A 451 12.16 -37.63 -33.30
CA ASN A 451 13.48 -36.97 -33.19
C ASN A 451 13.82 -36.29 -31.86
N ILE A 452 13.11 -36.68 -30.79
CA ILE A 452 13.39 -36.30 -29.40
C ILE A 452 14.19 -37.41 -28.71
N SER A 453 15.21 -36.99 -27.96
CA SER A 453 15.96 -37.80 -26.99
C SER A 453 15.55 -37.34 -25.58
N ASN A 454 14.99 -38.25 -24.79
CA ASN A 454 14.72 -37.99 -23.37
C ASN A 454 15.93 -38.37 -22.53
N VAL A 455 16.32 -37.51 -21.59
CA VAL A 455 17.30 -37.81 -20.54
C VAL A 455 16.56 -37.93 -19.21
N GLU A 456 16.64 -39.09 -18.58
CA GLU A 456 15.74 -39.51 -17.50
C GLU A 456 16.56 -39.79 -16.23
N ILE A 457 16.33 -38.98 -15.18
CA ILE A 457 16.98 -39.11 -13.87
C ILE A 457 15.95 -39.71 -12.90
N GLU A 458 15.87 -41.05 -12.88
CA GLU A 458 14.95 -41.86 -12.07
C GLU A 458 15.30 -41.80 -10.56
N SER A 459 14.98 -40.69 -9.89
CA SER A 459 15.09 -40.57 -8.44
C SER A 459 14.01 -39.68 -7.83
N LYS A 460 13.28 -40.23 -6.85
CA LYS A 460 12.27 -39.46 -6.11
C LYS A 460 12.89 -38.37 -5.24
N ASN A 461 14.14 -38.58 -4.79
CA ASN A 461 14.85 -37.61 -3.96
C ASN A 461 15.20 -36.34 -4.74
N ILE A 462 15.61 -36.44 -6.02
CA ILE A 462 15.85 -35.26 -6.85
C ILE A 462 14.54 -34.60 -7.33
N GLU A 463 13.45 -35.37 -7.54
CA GLU A 463 12.12 -34.78 -7.72
C GLU A 463 11.74 -33.90 -6.52
N ILE A 464 11.94 -34.37 -5.28
CA ILE A 464 11.66 -33.60 -4.06
C ILE A 464 12.52 -32.32 -3.99
N VAL A 465 13.82 -32.38 -4.31
CA VAL A 465 14.67 -31.17 -4.35
C VAL A 465 14.08 -30.13 -5.31
N PHE A 466 13.82 -30.52 -6.56
CA PHE A 466 13.36 -29.56 -7.57
C PHE A 466 11.93 -29.07 -7.29
N LYS A 467 11.04 -29.96 -6.88
CA LYS A 467 9.60 -29.69 -6.69
C LYS A 467 9.31 -28.94 -5.40
N ASP A 468 9.93 -29.33 -4.29
CA ASP A 468 9.51 -28.93 -2.94
C ASP A 468 10.52 -28.00 -2.26
N ILE A 469 11.82 -28.19 -2.47
CA ILE A 469 12.89 -27.32 -1.91
C ILE A 469 13.12 -26.10 -2.82
N LEU A 470 13.34 -26.32 -4.12
CA LEU A 470 13.47 -25.26 -5.13
C LEU A 470 12.12 -24.66 -5.56
N LYS A 471 11.00 -25.31 -5.19
CA LYS A 471 9.61 -24.90 -5.45
C LYS A 471 9.25 -24.78 -6.94
N ILE A 472 9.95 -25.52 -7.82
CA ILE A 472 9.64 -25.58 -9.26
C ILE A 472 8.37 -26.41 -9.44
N LYS A 473 7.29 -25.77 -9.89
CA LYS A 473 5.97 -26.42 -9.98
C LYS A 473 5.80 -27.21 -11.29
N LYS A 474 5.01 -28.28 -11.26
CA LYS A 474 4.67 -29.06 -12.46
C LYS A 474 3.87 -28.21 -13.46
N GLY A 475 4.17 -28.36 -14.75
CA GLY A 475 3.48 -27.70 -15.88
C GLY A 475 4.04 -26.32 -16.23
N ALA A 476 4.31 -26.07 -17.52
CA ALA A 476 5.02 -24.89 -18.02
C ALA A 476 4.46 -23.55 -17.52
N LYS A 477 3.13 -23.37 -17.49
CA LYS A 477 2.47 -22.14 -16.98
C LYS A 477 2.74 -21.82 -15.51
N ASN A 478 3.19 -22.81 -14.73
CA ASN A 478 3.47 -22.68 -13.30
C ASN A 478 4.97 -22.52 -12.99
N LYS A 479 5.85 -22.62 -14.01
CA LYS A 479 7.30 -22.43 -13.85
C LYS A 479 7.59 -21.00 -13.37
N ARG A 480 8.57 -20.88 -12.48
CA ARG A 480 9.10 -19.66 -11.81
C ARG A 480 10.59 -19.88 -11.55
N ILE A 481 11.35 -18.82 -11.33
CA ILE A 481 12.77 -18.94 -10.96
C ILE A 481 12.91 -19.25 -9.46
N PRO A 482 13.68 -20.28 -9.06
CA PRO A 482 14.00 -20.55 -7.66
C PRO A 482 14.62 -19.33 -6.96
N TRP A 483 14.07 -18.98 -5.80
CA TRP A 483 14.42 -17.78 -5.01
C TRP A 483 15.92 -17.56 -4.82
N PHE A 484 16.70 -18.64 -4.63
CA PHE A 484 18.12 -18.54 -4.34
C PHE A 484 18.93 -17.92 -5.50
N LEU A 485 18.46 -18.00 -6.74
CA LEU A 485 19.18 -17.46 -7.90
C LEU A 485 19.35 -15.94 -7.81
N TYR A 486 18.41 -15.21 -7.20
CA TYR A 486 18.57 -13.77 -6.92
C TYR A 486 19.74 -13.46 -5.96
N HIS A 487 20.12 -14.44 -5.13
CA HIS A 487 21.24 -14.38 -4.19
C HIS A 487 22.55 -14.96 -4.75
N THR A 488 22.57 -15.44 -5.99
CA THR A 488 23.80 -15.98 -6.59
C THR A 488 24.68 -14.90 -7.22
N ASP A 489 25.92 -15.28 -7.54
CA ASP A 489 26.89 -14.44 -8.23
C ASP A 489 26.59 -14.32 -9.74
N GLU A 490 27.31 -13.43 -10.41
CA GLU A 490 27.13 -13.19 -11.84
C GLU A 490 27.46 -14.42 -12.70
N LYS A 491 28.37 -15.32 -12.27
CA LYS A 491 28.69 -16.56 -13.01
C LYS A 491 27.51 -17.53 -13.01
N CYS A 492 26.96 -17.81 -11.83
CA CYS A 492 25.79 -18.66 -11.64
C CYS A 492 24.60 -18.16 -12.47
N ILE A 493 24.30 -16.85 -12.41
CA ILE A 493 23.21 -16.24 -13.18
C ILE A 493 23.44 -16.39 -14.68
N LYS A 494 24.65 -16.09 -15.19
CA LYS A 494 24.96 -16.23 -16.62
C LYS A 494 24.91 -17.68 -17.11
N SER A 495 25.26 -18.65 -16.26
CA SER A 495 25.20 -20.08 -16.59
C SER A 495 23.77 -20.63 -16.53
N PHE A 496 22.94 -20.17 -15.59
CA PHE A 496 21.48 -20.40 -15.63
C PHE A 496 20.87 -19.87 -16.93
N ILE A 497 21.19 -18.62 -17.30
CA ILE A 497 20.70 -18.00 -18.54
C ILE A 497 21.18 -18.79 -19.76
N TYR A 498 22.47 -19.15 -19.85
CA TYR A 498 22.99 -20.02 -20.93
C TYR A 498 22.16 -21.30 -21.08
N ALA A 499 21.89 -22.01 -19.98
CA ALA A 499 21.20 -23.29 -20.04
C ALA A 499 19.72 -23.16 -20.43
N TYR A 500 18.98 -22.19 -19.86
CA TYR A 500 17.61 -21.93 -20.28
C TYR A 500 17.56 -21.54 -21.76
N THR A 501 18.43 -20.61 -22.17
CA THR A 501 18.48 -20.07 -23.55
C THR A 501 19.07 -21.01 -24.57
N LYS A 502 19.63 -22.16 -24.15
CA LYS A 502 20.05 -23.25 -25.04
C LYS A 502 18.96 -24.29 -25.29
N GLY A 503 18.01 -24.49 -24.37
CA GLY A 503 16.83 -25.33 -24.60
C GLY A 503 15.69 -24.54 -25.26
N ASP A 504 15.05 -23.66 -24.50
CA ASP A 504 13.82 -22.93 -24.88
C ASP A 504 14.13 -21.49 -25.40
N GLY A 505 15.36 -21.28 -25.89
CA GLY A 505 15.84 -20.00 -26.38
C GLY A 505 15.85 -19.89 -27.90
N SER A 506 15.05 -18.99 -28.46
CA SER A 506 15.09 -18.68 -29.89
C SER A 506 16.28 -17.77 -30.20
N ILE A 507 17.38 -18.37 -30.66
CA ILE A 507 18.66 -17.71 -30.94
C ILE A 507 18.75 -17.25 -32.40
N LYS A 508 19.05 -15.96 -32.65
CA LYS A 508 19.36 -15.44 -33.98
C LYS A 508 20.70 -14.71 -34.01
N LYS A 509 21.63 -15.17 -34.84
CA LYS A 509 22.91 -14.49 -35.08
C LYS A 509 22.68 -13.18 -35.84
N LEU A 510 23.36 -12.11 -35.40
CA LEU A 510 23.25 -10.75 -35.95
C LEU A 510 24.51 -10.40 -36.77
N LYS A 511 24.39 -9.38 -37.65
CA LYS A 511 25.49 -8.93 -38.55
C LYS A 511 26.78 -8.50 -37.83
N ASN A 512 26.72 -8.23 -36.53
CA ASN A 512 27.86 -7.87 -35.67
C ASN A 512 28.49 -9.07 -34.93
N ASN A 513 28.19 -10.31 -35.35
CA ASN A 513 28.65 -11.55 -34.72
C ASN A 513 28.19 -11.76 -33.26
N THR A 514 27.14 -11.05 -32.81
CA THR A 514 26.44 -11.30 -31.53
C THR A 514 25.13 -12.07 -31.75
N TYR A 515 24.59 -12.69 -30.71
CA TYR A 515 23.21 -13.19 -30.75
C TYR A 515 22.18 -12.16 -30.28
N ARG A 516 21.02 -12.18 -30.93
CA ARG A 516 19.72 -11.89 -30.34
C ARG A 516 19.20 -13.18 -29.71
N ILE A 517 18.68 -13.08 -28.50
CA ILE A 517 18.20 -14.20 -27.69
C ILE A 517 16.77 -13.88 -27.27
N ASP A 518 15.81 -14.65 -27.78
CA ASP A 518 14.39 -14.54 -27.48
C ASP A 518 13.94 -15.69 -26.57
N VAL A 519 14.03 -15.49 -25.26
CA VAL A 519 13.47 -16.40 -24.23
C VAL A 519 11.96 -16.41 -24.39
N THR A 520 11.35 -17.55 -24.67
CA THR A 520 9.89 -17.65 -24.88
C THR A 520 9.25 -18.40 -23.71
N SER A 521 8.02 -18.08 -23.32
CA SER A 521 7.27 -18.88 -22.35
C SER A 521 5.77 -18.61 -22.37
N VAL A 522 5.00 -19.59 -21.90
CA VAL A 522 3.59 -19.42 -21.48
C VAL A 522 3.47 -18.82 -20.06
N SER A 523 4.52 -18.88 -19.25
CA SER A 523 4.53 -18.30 -17.90
C SER A 523 5.01 -16.84 -17.96
N LYS A 524 4.08 -15.88 -17.87
CA LYS A 524 4.42 -14.45 -17.71
C LYS A 524 5.29 -14.22 -16.48
N GLU A 525 5.02 -14.94 -15.40
CA GLU A 525 5.74 -14.77 -14.14
C GLU A 525 7.15 -15.37 -14.16
N LEU A 526 7.39 -16.42 -14.96
CA LEU A 526 8.76 -16.88 -15.24
C LEU A 526 9.55 -15.79 -15.97
N LEU A 527 8.94 -15.11 -16.95
CA LEU A 527 9.57 -14.00 -17.66
C LEU A 527 9.77 -12.79 -16.74
N ASN A 528 8.80 -12.49 -15.88
CA ASN A 528 8.89 -11.43 -14.87
C ASN A 528 10.11 -11.66 -13.95
N ASP A 529 10.19 -12.86 -13.36
CA ASP A 529 11.37 -13.34 -12.62
C ASP A 529 12.67 -13.21 -13.43
N PHE A 530 12.65 -13.65 -14.70
CA PHE A 530 13.82 -13.63 -15.58
C PHE A 530 14.33 -12.20 -15.81
N GLN A 531 13.46 -11.19 -15.87
CA GLN A 531 13.90 -9.80 -15.96
C GLN A 531 14.46 -9.27 -14.63
N TYR A 532 13.89 -9.61 -13.48
CA TYR A 532 14.53 -9.24 -12.20
C TYR A 532 15.92 -9.88 -12.08
N LEU A 533 16.09 -11.12 -12.54
CA LEU A 533 17.38 -11.82 -12.58
C LEU A 533 18.35 -11.22 -13.63
N LEU A 534 17.87 -10.83 -14.81
CA LEU A 534 18.67 -10.12 -15.81
C LEU A 534 19.15 -8.75 -15.28
N SER A 535 18.33 -8.05 -14.51
CA SER A 535 18.73 -6.79 -13.85
C SER A 535 19.78 -7.01 -12.75
N ARG A 536 19.89 -8.19 -12.13
CA ARG A 536 21.03 -8.50 -11.22
C ARG A 536 22.39 -8.45 -11.93
N ILE A 537 22.42 -8.64 -13.25
CA ILE A 537 23.64 -8.61 -14.09
C ILE A 537 23.63 -7.47 -15.13
N GLY A 538 22.85 -6.41 -14.88
CA GLY A 538 22.85 -5.19 -15.71
C GLY A 538 22.24 -5.36 -17.11
N ILE A 539 21.31 -6.30 -17.29
CA ILE A 539 20.59 -6.53 -18.56
C ILE A 539 19.14 -6.09 -18.43
N SER A 540 18.67 -5.26 -19.38
CA SER A 540 17.25 -5.07 -19.64
C SER A 540 16.90 -5.69 -20.99
N ALA A 541 15.88 -6.55 -20.99
CA ALA A 541 15.28 -7.14 -22.17
C ALA A 541 14.05 -6.33 -22.61
N SER A 542 13.53 -6.63 -23.81
CA SER A 542 12.24 -6.18 -24.32
C SER A 542 11.21 -7.31 -24.28
N PHE A 543 10.08 -7.07 -23.64
CA PHE A 543 8.95 -7.99 -23.58
C PHE A 543 7.96 -7.75 -24.73
N TYR A 544 7.48 -8.84 -25.35
CA TYR A 544 6.41 -8.79 -26.34
C TYR A 544 5.65 -10.13 -26.44
N ARG A 545 4.41 -10.11 -26.92
CA ARG A 545 3.64 -11.32 -27.27
C ARG A 545 4.05 -11.80 -28.67
N ARG A 546 4.30 -13.11 -28.84
CA ARG A 546 4.41 -13.71 -30.18
C ARG A 546 3.00 -13.87 -30.74
N ASN A 547 2.64 -13.08 -31.75
CA ASN A 547 1.40 -13.31 -32.50
C ASN A 547 1.49 -14.63 -33.27
N LYS A 548 0.39 -15.38 -33.28
CA LYS A 548 0.25 -16.63 -34.04
C LYS A 548 -0.03 -16.32 -35.51
N SER A 549 0.36 -17.21 -36.42
CA SER A 549 -0.22 -17.24 -37.76
C SER A 549 -1.66 -17.76 -37.70
N ASN A 550 -2.56 -17.17 -38.48
CA ASN A 550 -3.97 -17.58 -38.54
C ASN A 550 -4.11 -18.93 -39.25
N LYS A 551 -4.16 -20.02 -38.46
CA LYS A 551 -4.75 -21.31 -38.84
C LYS A 551 -4.91 -22.17 -37.59
N ASP A 552 -6.14 -22.36 -37.14
CA ASP A 552 -6.47 -23.45 -36.23
C ASP A 552 -6.40 -24.76 -37.02
N LYS A 553 -5.47 -25.63 -36.66
CA LYS A 553 -5.39 -26.98 -37.24
C LYS A 553 -6.35 -27.90 -36.51
N LEU A 554 -7.45 -28.27 -37.18
CA LEU A 554 -8.20 -29.47 -36.83
C LEU A 554 -7.28 -30.69 -37.01
N ILE A 555 -7.00 -31.39 -35.92
CA ILE A 555 -6.29 -32.68 -35.93
C ILE A 555 -7.17 -33.65 -35.14
N LYS A 556 -7.62 -34.73 -35.80
CA LYS A 556 -8.46 -35.80 -35.21
C LYS A 556 -9.65 -35.27 -34.38
N GLN A 557 -10.43 -34.36 -34.98
CA GLN A 557 -11.68 -33.79 -34.43
C GLN A 557 -11.59 -33.03 -33.08
N VAL A 558 -10.44 -32.97 -32.41
CA VAL A 558 -10.28 -32.22 -31.15
C VAL A 558 -9.88 -30.76 -31.39
N LYS A 559 -10.69 -29.81 -30.91
CA LYS A 559 -10.31 -28.39 -30.84
C LYS A 559 -9.23 -28.18 -29.77
N THR A 560 -7.96 -28.13 -30.16
CA THR A 560 -6.86 -27.80 -29.24
C THR A 560 -6.70 -26.28 -29.07
N SER A 561 -7.18 -25.73 -27.96
CA SER A 561 -7.01 -24.31 -27.61
C SER A 561 -5.53 -24.00 -27.33
N SER A 562 -4.86 -23.30 -28.25
CA SER A 562 -3.45 -22.94 -28.08
C SER A 562 -3.25 -21.79 -27.08
N SER A 563 -2.37 -21.99 -26.09
CA SER A 563 -1.93 -20.95 -25.16
C SER A 563 -1.23 -19.77 -25.86
N GLU A 564 -1.40 -18.56 -25.33
CA GLU A 564 -0.58 -17.42 -25.74
C GLU A 564 0.89 -17.62 -25.32
N ASN A 565 1.82 -17.31 -26.22
CA ASN A 565 3.26 -17.33 -25.95
C ASN A 565 3.81 -15.89 -25.89
N TYR A 566 4.61 -15.61 -24.88
CA TYR A 566 5.29 -14.32 -24.69
C TYR A 566 6.80 -14.51 -24.80
N SER A 567 7.54 -13.47 -25.15
CA SER A 567 9.00 -13.50 -25.25
C SER A 567 9.66 -12.33 -24.54
N LEU A 568 10.82 -12.58 -23.92
CA LEU A 568 11.81 -11.58 -23.53
C LEU A 568 13.00 -11.64 -24.48
N CYS A 569 13.32 -10.49 -25.09
CA CYS A 569 14.41 -10.33 -26.05
C CYS A 569 15.56 -9.50 -25.46
N PHE A 570 16.77 -10.05 -25.46
CA PHE A 570 18.00 -9.29 -25.26
C PHE A 570 19.03 -9.64 -26.36
N SER A 571 20.08 -8.82 -26.51
CA SER A 571 21.09 -9.01 -27.55
C SER A 571 22.45 -8.42 -27.17
N GLY A 572 23.49 -8.78 -27.91
CA GLY A 572 24.87 -8.37 -27.61
C GLY A 572 25.70 -9.38 -26.84
N TYR A 573 25.18 -10.60 -26.70
CA TYR A 573 25.78 -11.68 -25.91
C TYR A 573 26.15 -12.85 -26.81
N ASN A 574 27.27 -13.50 -26.48
CA ASN A 574 27.74 -14.72 -27.11
C ASN A 574 27.86 -15.85 -26.10
N TYR A 575 27.52 -17.05 -26.54
CA TYR A 575 27.74 -18.28 -25.78
C TYR A 575 29.22 -18.69 -25.87
N SER A 576 29.82 -18.96 -24.73
CA SER A 576 31.19 -19.47 -24.59
C SER A 576 31.27 -20.21 -23.26
N ASN A 577 31.92 -21.38 -23.24
CA ASN A 577 32.26 -22.12 -22.01
C ASN A 577 31.06 -22.30 -21.06
N LYS A 578 29.90 -22.71 -21.62
CA LYS A 578 28.63 -22.92 -20.90
C LYS A 578 28.14 -21.70 -20.08
N THR A 579 28.41 -20.49 -20.58
CA THR A 579 27.97 -19.20 -20.01
C THR A 579 27.69 -18.16 -21.11
N ILE A 580 27.09 -17.01 -20.76
CA ILE A 580 26.92 -15.85 -21.68
C ILE A 580 27.95 -14.75 -21.40
N LYS A 581 28.62 -14.27 -22.45
CA LYS A 581 29.58 -13.14 -22.40
C LYS A 581 29.07 -11.97 -23.22
N LYS A 582 29.03 -10.77 -22.64
CA LYS A 582 28.75 -9.51 -23.36
C LYS A 582 29.90 -9.26 -24.33
N GLN A 583 29.64 -9.21 -25.63
CA GLN A 583 30.65 -8.81 -26.61
C GLN A 583 30.76 -7.27 -26.63
N ASN A 584 31.92 -6.73 -27.01
CA ASN A 584 32.12 -5.28 -27.14
C ASN A 584 31.32 -4.70 -28.31
N LEU A 585 30.03 -4.47 -28.07
CA LEU A 585 29.14 -3.71 -28.93
C LEU A 585 29.64 -2.28 -29.12
N LYS A 586 29.30 -1.67 -30.26
CA LYS A 586 29.02 -0.23 -30.27
C LYS A 586 27.80 -0.04 -29.36
N GLU A 587 28.04 0.46 -28.15
CA GLU A 587 27.24 0.29 -26.93
C GLU A 587 25.75 0.65 -27.03
N ARG A 588 25.37 1.50 -28.01
CA ARG A 588 24.00 1.91 -28.33
C ARG A 588 22.97 0.78 -28.47
N ASN A 589 23.41 -0.48 -28.59
CA ASN A 589 22.55 -1.66 -28.73
C ASN A 589 22.15 -2.33 -27.38
N ASN A 590 22.79 -2.03 -26.24
CA ASN A 590 22.33 -2.53 -24.94
C ASN A 590 21.30 -1.58 -24.34
N LEU A 591 20.07 -2.06 -24.13
CA LEU A 591 18.95 -1.26 -23.58
C LEU A 591 19.25 -0.72 -22.17
N ALA A 592 20.09 -1.42 -21.40
CA ALA A 592 20.52 -0.94 -20.09
C ALA A 592 21.60 0.16 -20.15
N ASP A 593 22.38 0.26 -21.24
CA ASP A 593 23.38 1.31 -21.41
C ASP A 593 22.82 2.53 -22.16
N GLN A 594 21.55 2.54 -22.55
CA GLN A 594 20.91 3.64 -23.27
C GLN A 594 20.47 4.77 -22.32
N ILE A 595 20.89 5.99 -22.64
CA ILE A 595 20.42 7.24 -22.04
C ILE A 595 19.64 8.00 -23.11
N PRO A 596 18.44 8.53 -22.83
CA PRO A 596 17.75 9.44 -23.74
C PRO A 596 18.58 10.70 -23.94
N LEU A 597 18.75 11.14 -25.19
CA LEU A 597 19.55 12.31 -25.53
C LEU A 597 18.70 13.59 -25.41
N LEU A 598 18.40 13.92 -24.16
CA LEU A 598 17.64 15.09 -23.74
C LEU A 598 18.32 16.41 -24.19
N PRO A 599 17.55 17.48 -24.41
CA PRO A 599 18.05 18.83 -24.74
C PRO A 599 19.26 19.30 -23.90
N ILE A 600 19.23 19.09 -22.58
CA ILE A 600 20.35 19.43 -21.70
C ILE A 600 21.65 18.67 -22.04
N PHE A 601 21.58 17.38 -22.38
CA PHE A 601 22.77 16.60 -22.74
C PHE A 601 23.37 17.03 -24.08
N ARG A 602 22.57 17.56 -25.01
CA ARG A 602 23.05 18.08 -26.30
C ARG A 602 23.95 19.31 -26.15
N ARG A 603 23.86 20.03 -25.03
CA ARG A 603 24.77 21.15 -24.69
C ARG A 603 26.21 20.66 -24.44
N TYR A 604 26.40 19.39 -24.09
CA TYR A 604 27.70 18.80 -23.78
C TYR A 604 28.28 17.91 -24.90
N ILE A 605 27.50 17.56 -25.94
CA ILE A 605 27.99 16.67 -27.00
C ILE A 605 27.38 16.98 -28.37
N SER A 606 28.24 17.12 -29.39
CA SER A 606 27.84 17.22 -30.80
C SER A 606 27.43 15.85 -31.36
N VAL A 607 26.20 15.77 -31.84
CA VAL A 607 25.52 14.58 -32.39
C VAL A 607 24.35 15.02 -33.28
N SER A 608 23.91 14.15 -34.19
CA SER A 608 22.84 14.48 -35.15
C SER A 608 21.53 14.90 -34.47
N LYS A 609 20.83 15.89 -35.07
CA LYS A 609 19.47 16.29 -34.67
C LYS A 609 18.50 15.10 -34.61
N LYS A 610 18.66 14.10 -35.50
CA LYS A 610 17.83 12.89 -35.58
C LYS A 610 18.22 11.74 -34.62
N GLN A 611 19.28 11.89 -33.82
CA GLN A 611 19.69 10.86 -32.86
C GLN A 611 18.93 11.04 -31.53
N GLU A 612 18.14 10.06 -31.09
CA GLU A 612 17.34 10.15 -29.84
C GLU A 612 18.03 9.56 -28.59
N ILE A 613 19.02 8.67 -28.77
CA ILE A 613 19.67 7.92 -27.67
C ILE A 613 21.19 7.95 -27.76
N ILE A 614 21.86 7.82 -26.62
CA ILE A 614 23.33 7.75 -26.50
C ILE A 614 23.72 6.65 -25.49
N SER A 615 24.93 6.09 -25.60
CA SER A 615 25.41 5.18 -24.56
C SER A 615 25.91 5.95 -23.33
N LYS A 616 25.57 5.44 -22.15
CA LYS A 616 26.01 5.92 -20.83
C LYS A 616 27.52 6.25 -20.80
N LYS A 617 28.37 5.30 -21.19
CA LYS A 617 29.84 5.49 -21.19
C LYS A 617 30.32 6.53 -22.21
N ARG A 618 29.65 6.70 -23.36
CA ARG A 618 29.97 7.82 -24.29
C ARG A 618 29.61 9.15 -23.65
N LEU A 619 28.42 9.28 -23.07
CA LEU A 619 27.94 10.53 -22.47
C LEU A 619 28.80 10.95 -21.24
N LEU A 620 29.16 9.99 -20.37
CA LEU A 620 30.02 10.25 -19.19
C LEU A 620 31.39 10.84 -19.52
N LYS A 621 31.93 10.65 -20.74
CA LYS A 621 33.17 11.31 -21.16
C LYS A 621 33.04 12.84 -21.22
N TYR A 622 31.86 13.34 -21.58
CA TYR A 622 31.58 14.77 -21.77
C TYR A 622 30.99 15.44 -20.52
N LEU A 623 30.34 14.67 -19.65
CA LEU A 623 29.75 15.18 -18.41
C LEU A 623 30.74 15.37 -17.25
N LYS A 624 32.04 15.09 -17.42
CA LYS A 624 33.05 15.19 -16.34
C LYS A 624 33.06 16.54 -15.59
N SER A 625 32.73 17.63 -16.27
CA SER A 625 32.67 18.99 -15.69
C SER A 625 31.36 19.32 -14.98
N ASN A 626 30.33 18.48 -15.09
CA ASN A 626 29.04 18.63 -14.39
C ASN A 626 28.81 17.41 -13.48
N SER A 627 29.18 17.54 -12.21
CA SER A 627 29.10 16.47 -11.22
C SER A 627 27.69 15.93 -10.98
N GLN A 628 26.66 16.79 -11.08
CA GLN A 628 25.24 16.40 -10.92
C GLN A 628 24.80 15.49 -12.08
N LEU A 629 24.99 15.93 -13.33
CA LEU A 629 24.64 15.14 -14.51
C LEU A 629 25.51 13.89 -14.65
N TYR A 630 26.80 13.98 -14.30
CA TYR A 630 27.69 12.82 -14.24
C TYR A 630 27.18 11.80 -13.23
N SER A 631 26.82 12.22 -12.02
CA SER A 631 26.27 11.34 -10.98
C SER A 631 24.99 10.64 -11.44
N LEU A 632 24.00 11.40 -11.94
CA LEU A 632 22.75 10.87 -12.49
C LEU A 632 22.99 9.78 -13.54
N VAL A 633 23.84 10.06 -14.53
CA VAL A 633 24.13 9.13 -15.63
C VAL A 633 25.00 7.96 -15.18
N ASN A 634 25.88 8.14 -14.19
CA ASN A 634 26.75 7.09 -13.65
C ASN A 634 25.99 6.11 -12.73
N ASN A 635 24.89 6.54 -12.12
CA ASN A 635 24.04 5.73 -11.24
C ASN A 635 23.32 4.55 -11.92
N ASN A 636 22.67 3.72 -11.10
CA ASN A 636 22.09 2.43 -11.48
C ASN A 636 20.62 2.53 -11.98
N LEU A 637 20.17 3.74 -12.30
CA LEU A 637 18.86 4.01 -12.90
C LEU A 637 18.87 3.79 -14.43
N THR A 638 17.67 3.80 -15.00
CA THR A 638 17.38 3.68 -16.43
C THR A 638 16.12 4.44 -16.79
N PHE A 639 15.97 4.83 -18.05
CA PHE A 639 14.93 5.76 -18.50
C PHE A 639 14.26 5.23 -19.77
N PHE A 640 13.01 4.77 -19.66
CA PHE A 640 12.31 4.13 -20.78
C PHE A 640 11.17 5.02 -21.30
N LYS A 641 11.19 5.33 -22.61
CA LYS A 641 10.12 6.09 -23.26
C LYS A 641 8.78 5.39 -23.06
N VAL A 642 7.73 6.16 -22.74
CA VAL A 642 6.35 5.66 -22.71
C VAL A 642 5.95 5.26 -24.13
N ARG A 643 5.41 4.06 -24.30
CA ARG A 643 4.97 3.54 -25.62
C ARG A 643 3.47 3.48 -25.76
N LYS A 644 2.75 3.21 -24.67
CA LYS A 644 1.30 3.05 -24.68
C LYS A 644 0.74 3.30 -23.29
N ILE A 645 -0.36 4.03 -23.22
CA ILE A 645 -1.13 4.28 -21.99
C ILE A 645 -2.52 3.73 -22.24
N GLU A 646 -2.83 2.56 -21.70
CA GLU A 646 -4.07 1.83 -22.01
C GLU A 646 -5.04 1.84 -20.84
N LYS A 647 -6.32 2.19 -21.04
CA LYS A 647 -7.36 1.78 -20.10
C LYS A 647 -7.41 0.24 -20.08
N ILE A 648 -7.33 -0.35 -18.90
CA ILE A 648 -7.68 -1.75 -18.67
C ILE A 648 -8.90 -1.83 -17.75
N ASP A 649 -9.69 -2.88 -17.93
CA ASP A 649 -10.84 -3.19 -17.08
C ASP A 649 -10.44 -4.10 -15.91
N TYR A 650 -11.08 -3.92 -14.76
CA TYR A 650 -10.76 -4.60 -13.50
C TYR A 650 -12.06 -4.91 -12.73
N ASP A 651 -12.04 -5.90 -11.81
CA ASP A 651 -13.19 -6.22 -10.96
C ASP A 651 -13.36 -5.18 -9.83
N LYS A 652 -14.60 -4.74 -9.67
CA LYS A 652 -15.05 -3.66 -8.81
C LYS A 652 -14.74 -3.83 -7.32
N ASP A 653 -14.66 -5.07 -6.89
CA ASP A 653 -14.37 -5.45 -5.51
C ASP A 653 -12.91 -5.93 -5.32
N GLN A 654 -11.97 -5.54 -6.18
CA GLN A 654 -10.53 -5.81 -5.99
C GLN A 654 -9.88 -4.71 -5.15
N TYR A 655 -9.40 -5.05 -3.96
CA TYR A 655 -8.53 -4.17 -3.18
C TYR A 655 -7.19 -4.07 -3.85
N VAL A 656 -6.64 -2.86 -3.89
CA VAL A 656 -5.40 -2.58 -4.57
C VAL A 656 -4.67 -1.45 -3.76
N TYR A 657 -3.34 -1.52 -3.53
CA TYR A 657 -2.61 -1.08 -2.29
C TYR A 657 -1.46 -0.03 -2.48
N ASP A 658 -0.68 0.35 -1.43
CA ASP A 658 0.51 1.25 -1.52
C ASP A 658 1.52 1.09 -0.33
N PHE A 659 2.64 1.82 -0.33
CA PHE A 659 3.68 1.88 0.72
C PHE A 659 3.93 3.32 1.26
N SER A 660 4.61 3.42 2.41
CA SER A 660 5.34 4.62 2.82
C SER A 660 6.81 4.28 3.13
N VAL A 661 7.74 5.08 2.60
CA VAL A 661 9.19 4.81 2.61
C VAL A 661 9.95 6.08 3.01
N PRO A 662 10.09 6.37 4.32
CA PRO A 662 10.53 7.67 4.83
C PRO A 662 11.85 8.17 4.23
N GLY A 663 11.84 9.41 3.74
CA GLY A 663 13.03 10.07 3.20
C GLY A 663 13.53 9.45 1.88
N LYS A 664 12.62 8.77 1.18
CA LYS A 664 12.76 8.27 -0.20
C LYS A 664 11.48 8.57 -0.99
N GLU A 665 10.33 8.35 -0.35
CA GLU A 665 8.97 8.50 -0.90
C GLU A 665 8.72 7.79 -2.24
N ASN A 666 9.48 6.73 -2.50
CA ASN A 666 9.35 5.88 -3.67
C ASN A 666 9.57 4.41 -3.34
N PHE A 667 9.04 3.54 -4.21
CA PHE A 667 9.32 2.12 -4.23
C PHE A 667 9.36 1.58 -5.68
N TYR A 668 9.96 0.42 -5.88
CA TYR A 668 10.03 -0.27 -7.16
C TYR A 668 8.88 -1.28 -7.27
N GLY A 669 8.11 -1.26 -8.36
CA GLY A 669 6.96 -2.14 -8.58
C GLY A 669 6.52 -2.24 -10.04
N GLY A 670 5.47 -3.01 -10.30
CA GLY A 670 4.96 -3.29 -11.65
C GLY A 670 5.66 -4.45 -12.38
N PHE A 671 5.08 -4.89 -13.48
CA PHE A 671 5.60 -5.98 -14.31
C PHE A 671 6.91 -5.58 -15.00
N LEU A 672 7.96 -6.38 -14.77
CA LEU A 672 9.37 -6.09 -15.10
C LEU A 672 10.01 -4.94 -14.27
N GLY A 673 9.25 -4.24 -13.44
CA GLY A 673 9.71 -3.19 -12.52
C GLY A 673 9.89 -1.80 -13.13
N THR A 674 9.39 -0.80 -12.41
CA THR A 674 9.48 0.67 -12.59
C THR A 674 9.44 1.35 -11.21
N PHE A 675 9.89 2.60 -11.07
CA PHE A 675 9.77 3.35 -9.79
C PHE A 675 8.49 4.17 -9.70
N LEU A 676 7.92 4.21 -8.48
CA LEU A 676 6.55 4.61 -8.19
C LEU A 676 6.49 5.46 -6.92
N HIS A 677 5.55 6.41 -6.85
CA HIS A 677 5.47 7.43 -5.80
C HIS A 677 4.29 7.17 -4.84
N ASN A 678 4.54 7.31 -3.54
CA ASN A 678 3.55 7.06 -2.48
C ASN A 678 2.30 7.97 -2.63
N THR A 679 1.09 7.44 -2.43
CA THR A 679 -0.19 8.15 -2.65
C THR A 679 -1.06 8.18 -1.39
N MET A 680 -1.44 9.38 -0.92
CA MET A 680 -2.33 9.57 0.25
C MET A 680 -3.82 9.64 -0.13
N GLY A 681 -4.74 9.37 0.80
CA GLY A 681 -6.18 9.28 0.54
C GLY A 681 -7.07 9.74 1.70
N GLU A 682 -7.46 11.01 1.71
CA GLU A 682 -8.18 11.70 2.79
C GLU A 682 -9.39 12.52 2.27
N GLY A 683 -10.01 13.36 3.11
CA GLY A 683 -11.04 14.34 2.71
C GLY A 683 -11.81 14.96 3.88
N GLY A 684 -12.51 16.08 3.64
CA GLY A 684 -13.41 16.76 4.60
C GLY A 684 -14.24 17.89 3.98
N ALA A 685 -15.07 18.56 4.79
CA ALA A 685 -15.90 19.70 4.37
C ALA A 685 -16.18 20.67 5.52
N VAL A 686 -16.39 21.95 5.18
CA VAL A 686 -16.95 22.99 6.09
C VAL A 686 -18.31 23.43 5.55
N ILE A 687 -19.30 23.67 6.41
CA ILE A 687 -20.63 24.18 6.01
C ILE A 687 -21.07 25.36 6.87
N THR A 688 -21.87 26.26 6.30
CA THR A 688 -22.46 27.40 7.02
C THR A 688 -23.70 27.94 6.30
N ASN A 689 -24.56 28.63 7.05
CA ASN A 689 -25.65 29.43 6.49
C ASN A 689 -25.28 30.92 6.30
N ASN A 690 -24.11 31.38 6.75
CA ASN A 690 -23.70 32.79 6.69
C ASN A 690 -22.77 33.06 5.47
N PRO A 691 -23.11 33.99 4.57
CA PRO A 691 -22.30 34.29 3.39
C PRO A 691 -20.94 34.91 3.71
N LEU A 692 -20.83 35.70 4.79
CA LEU A 692 -19.55 36.29 5.21
C LEU A 692 -18.60 35.22 5.76
N ILE A 693 -19.14 34.26 6.51
CA ILE A 693 -18.35 33.10 7.00
C ILE A 693 -17.93 32.23 5.81
N HIS A 694 -18.82 31.93 4.85
CA HIS A 694 -18.45 31.18 3.65
C HIS A 694 -17.36 31.87 2.81
N MET A 695 -17.46 33.20 2.62
CA MET A 695 -16.42 33.98 1.98
C MET A 695 -15.10 33.86 2.74
N ALA A 696 -15.09 34.11 4.05
CA ALA A 696 -13.89 33.99 4.87
C ALA A 696 -13.28 32.56 4.85
N ILE A 697 -14.11 31.51 4.88
CA ILE A 697 -13.66 30.11 4.69
C ILE A 697 -12.94 29.97 3.34
N ARG A 698 -13.55 30.41 2.23
CA ARG A 698 -12.89 30.32 0.91
C ARG A 698 -11.61 31.15 0.86
N GLN A 699 -11.56 32.32 1.48
CA GLN A 699 -10.32 33.12 1.58
C GLN A 699 -9.21 32.34 2.31
N PHE A 700 -9.44 31.85 3.54
CA PHE A 700 -8.43 31.08 4.28
C PHE A 700 -8.09 29.71 3.66
N ARG A 701 -9.02 29.09 2.92
CA ARG A 701 -8.81 27.81 2.21
C ARG A 701 -8.01 27.97 0.91
N ASP A 702 -8.15 29.12 0.25
CA ASP A 702 -7.59 29.45 -1.06
C ASP A 702 -6.56 30.60 -0.92
N TRP A 703 -5.49 30.32 -0.17
CA TRP A 703 -4.27 31.12 -0.04
C TRP A 703 -4.40 32.50 0.61
N GLY A 704 -5.56 32.85 1.16
CA GLY A 704 -5.83 34.19 1.71
C GLY A 704 -6.30 35.20 0.67
N ARG A 705 -6.53 34.75 -0.57
CA ARG A 705 -6.93 35.58 -1.72
C ARG A 705 -8.30 36.20 -1.48
N ASP A 706 -8.42 37.53 -1.55
CA ASP A 706 -9.70 38.21 -1.27
C ASP A 706 -10.78 37.86 -2.31
N CYS A 707 -10.35 37.69 -3.58
CA CYS A 707 -11.22 37.45 -4.72
C CYS A 707 -11.94 36.09 -4.66
N TRP A 708 -13.28 36.17 -4.64
CA TRP A 708 -14.22 35.05 -4.62
C TRP A 708 -14.54 34.44 -6.00
N CYS A 709 -13.82 34.84 -7.07
CA CYS A 709 -13.97 34.20 -8.37
C CYS A 709 -13.64 32.71 -8.30
N ASP A 710 -14.51 31.88 -8.89
CA ASP A 710 -14.27 30.45 -9.03
C ASP A 710 -13.02 30.15 -9.88
N THR A 711 -12.37 29.01 -9.61
CA THR A 711 -11.30 28.49 -10.48
C THR A 711 -11.81 28.38 -11.91
N GLY A 712 -11.03 28.91 -12.86
CA GLY A 712 -11.42 28.96 -14.28
C GLY A 712 -12.40 30.10 -14.66
N ARG A 713 -12.69 31.04 -13.76
CA ARG A 713 -13.49 32.25 -14.06
C ARG A 713 -12.75 33.54 -13.69
N ASP A 714 -13.01 34.59 -14.46
CA ASP A 714 -12.41 35.92 -14.33
C ASP A 714 -13.52 36.94 -14.06
N ASP A 715 -13.17 38.02 -13.33
CA ASP A 715 -14.01 39.16 -12.92
C ASP A 715 -15.48 38.88 -12.52
N THR A 716 -15.76 37.70 -11.98
CA THR A 716 -17.07 37.37 -11.36
C THR A 716 -17.35 38.26 -10.11
N CYS A 717 -16.34 38.95 -9.61
CA CYS A 717 -16.44 39.98 -8.58
C CYS A 717 -16.79 41.39 -9.10
N ARG A 718 -16.68 41.66 -10.42
CA ARG A 718 -16.80 42.99 -11.04
C ARG A 718 -15.90 44.06 -10.39
N ARG A 719 -14.69 43.64 -10.00
CA ARG A 719 -13.72 44.44 -9.24
C ARG A 719 -12.27 44.24 -9.68
N ARG A 720 -12.00 43.39 -10.69
CA ARG A 720 -10.65 42.95 -11.05
C ARG A 720 -9.63 44.09 -11.13
N PHE A 721 -9.97 45.18 -11.80
CA PHE A 721 -9.14 46.39 -11.93
C PHE A 721 -9.88 47.66 -11.47
N GLY A 722 -10.99 47.51 -10.75
CA GLY A 722 -11.98 48.58 -10.50
C GLY A 722 -11.96 49.19 -9.09
N TRP A 723 -10.81 49.13 -8.41
CA TRP A 723 -10.61 49.67 -7.06
C TRP A 723 -9.12 49.70 -6.63
N LYS A 724 -8.86 50.19 -5.41
CA LYS A 724 -7.59 50.11 -4.68
C LYS A 724 -7.84 49.43 -3.32
N LEU A 725 -6.94 48.57 -2.85
CA LEU A 725 -7.03 47.97 -1.50
C LEU A 725 -5.73 48.21 -0.71
N GLY A 726 -5.84 48.91 0.42
CA GLY A 726 -4.69 49.25 1.27
C GLY A 726 -3.61 50.04 0.52
N ALA A 727 -2.35 49.63 0.70
CA ALA A 727 -1.19 50.26 0.06
C ALA A 727 -0.95 49.81 -1.41
N LEU A 728 -1.72 48.84 -1.93
CA LEU A 728 -1.57 48.37 -3.32
C LEU A 728 -1.93 49.48 -4.33
N PRO A 729 -1.42 49.43 -5.58
CA PRO A 729 -1.82 50.35 -6.64
C PRO A 729 -3.34 50.33 -6.92
N HIS A 730 -3.88 51.46 -7.38
CA HIS A 730 -5.24 51.47 -7.94
C HIS A 730 -5.25 50.66 -9.24
N GLY A 731 -6.24 49.77 -9.39
CA GLY A 731 -6.33 48.88 -10.55
C GLY A 731 -5.44 47.63 -10.50
N TYR A 732 -4.86 47.31 -9.34
CA TYR A 732 -4.14 46.03 -9.14
C TYR A 732 -5.10 44.84 -9.23
N ASP A 733 -4.71 43.75 -9.91
CA ASP A 733 -5.60 42.61 -10.18
C ASP A 733 -6.11 41.95 -8.89
N HIS A 734 -7.43 42.04 -8.65
CA HIS A 734 -8.09 41.44 -7.48
C HIS A 734 -7.78 39.94 -7.30
N LYS A 735 -7.49 39.19 -8.37
CA LYS A 735 -7.06 37.78 -8.26
C LYS A 735 -5.76 37.56 -7.50
N TYR A 736 -4.91 38.58 -7.42
CA TYR A 736 -3.62 38.56 -6.73
C TYR A 736 -3.59 39.49 -5.50
N ILE A 737 -4.77 39.94 -5.04
CA ILE A 737 -4.94 40.59 -3.75
C ILE A 737 -5.21 39.53 -2.68
N TYR A 738 -4.39 39.51 -1.64
CA TYR A 738 -4.50 38.61 -0.50
C TYR A 738 -4.84 39.44 0.75
N SER A 739 -6.04 39.26 1.30
CA SER A 739 -6.56 40.05 2.42
C SER A 739 -6.36 39.37 3.77
N GLN A 740 -5.89 38.12 3.80
CA GLN A 740 -5.66 37.31 5.00
C GLN A 740 -4.42 36.43 4.79
N ILE A 741 -3.83 35.89 5.86
CA ILE A 741 -2.81 34.84 5.77
C ILE A 741 -3.54 33.50 5.68
N GLY A 742 -3.64 32.91 4.49
CA GLY A 742 -4.35 31.66 4.24
C GLY A 742 -3.47 30.47 3.88
N TYR A 743 -4.14 29.35 3.61
CA TYR A 743 -3.56 28.03 3.40
C TYR A 743 -3.92 27.48 2.00
N ASN A 744 -3.43 26.29 1.64
CA ASN A 744 -3.93 25.54 0.48
C ASN A 744 -4.60 24.25 0.95
N LEU A 745 -5.90 24.33 1.25
CA LEU A 745 -6.62 23.22 1.92
C LEU A 745 -7.72 22.59 1.06
N LYS A 746 -7.81 22.94 -0.23
CA LYS A 746 -8.85 22.43 -1.14
C LYS A 746 -8.85 20.90 -1.27
N LEU A 747 -10.06 20.34 -1.36
CA LEU A 747 -10.26 18.96 -1.79
C LEU A 747 -9.97 18.84 -3.30
N THR A 748 -9.36 17.73 -3.73
CA THR A 748 -9.25 17.41 -5.17
C THR A 748 -10.59 16.94 -5.72
N ASP A 749 -10.80 17.12 -7.03
CA ASP A 749 -12.04 16.69 -7.67
C ASP A 749 -12.24 15.17 -7.60
N PHE A 750 -11.15 14.41 -7.42
CA PHE A 750 -11.12 12.96 -7.17
C PHE A 750 -11.74 12.54 -5.85
N GLN A 751 -11.34 13.19 -4.77
CA GLN A 751 -11.90 12.92 -3.45
C GLN A 751 -13.36 13.38 -3.42
N ALA A 752 -13.68 14.49 -4.12
CA ALA A 752 -15.04 14.98 -4.27
C ALA A 752 -15.94 14.01 -5.06
N ALA A 753 -15.43 13.46 -6.18
CA ALA A 753 -16.10 12.48 -7.02
C ALA A 753 -16.50 11.24 -6.24
N ILE A 754 -15.58 10.73 -5.43
CA ILE A 754 -15.86 9.61 -4.54
C ILE A 754 -16.90 10.01 -3.48
N GLY A 755 -16.80 11.24 -2.94
CA GLY A 755 -17.78 11.83 -2.02
C GLY A 755 -19.22 11.85 -2.57
N VAL A 756 -19.42 12.23 -3.84
CA VAL A 756 -20.75 12.29 -4.50
C VAL A 756 -21.54 10.99 -4.38
N ALA A 757 -20.89 9.83 -4.47
CA ALA A 757 -21.59 8.55 -4.42
C ALA A 757 -21.62 7.90 -3.04
N GLN A 758 -20.61 8.11 -2.19
CA GLN A 758 -20.72 7.78 -0.77
C GLN A 758 -21.95 8.48 -0.15
N LEU A 759 -22.19 9.74 -0.54
CA LEU A 759 -23.33 10.53 -0.07
C LEU A 759 -24.69 9.91 -0.43
N LYS A 760 -24.82 9.26 -1.59
CA LYS A 760 -26.03 8.53 -1.98
C LYS A 760 -26.30 7.30 -1.11
N LYS A 761 -25.24 6.71 -0.54
CA LYS A 761 -25.27 5.50 0.29
C LYS A 761 -25.33 5.79 1.77
N LEU A 762 -24.97 7.01 2.16
CA LEU A 762 -25.03 7.53 3.52
C LEU A 762 -26.36 7.23 4.24
N PRO A 763 -27.57 7.35 3.63
CA PRO A 763 -28.83 6.93 4.28
C PRO A 763 -28.84 5.45 4.72
N ASN A 764 -28.30 4.54 3.90
CA ASN A 764 -28.15 3.13 4.26
C ASN A 764 -27.04 2.92 5.29
N PHE A 765 -25.94 3.68 5.23
CA PHE A 765 -24.88 3.62 6.24
C PHE A 765 -25.37 4.08 7.62
N ILE A 766 -26.16 5.17 7.69
CA ILE A 766 -26.86 5.63 8.90
C ILE A 766 -27.77 4.51 9.44
N LYS A 767 -28.63 3.93 8.58
CA LYS A 767 -29.55 2.83 8.96
C LYS A 767 -28.80 1.60 9.48
N LYS A 768 -27.68 1.21 8.87
CA LYS A 768 -26.82 0.11 9.32
C LYS A 768 -26.12 0.41 10.65
N ARG A 769 -25.52 1.59 10.80
CA ARG A 769 -24.86 2.06 12.04
C ARG A 769 -25.84 2.07 13.21
N LYS A 770 -27.02 2.69 13.06
CA LYS A 770 -28.11 2.69 14.06
C LYS A 770 -28.59 1.28 14.40
N SER A 771 -28.82 0.43 13.39
CA SER A 771 -29.22 -0.97 13.61
C SER A 771 -28.15 -1.78 14.35
N ASN A 772 -26.87 -1.54 14.09
CA ASN A 772 -25.77 -2.27 14.74
C ASN A 772 -25.52 -1.79 16.16
N PHE A 773 -25.61 -0.47 16.41
CA PHE A 773 -25.61 0.10 17.76
C PHE A 773 -26.73 -0.52 18.61
N LYS A 774 -27.99 -0.51 18.13
CA LYS A 774 -29.14 -1.07 18.87
C LYS A 774 -28.90 -2.52 19.28
N LYS A 775 -28.36 -3.36 18.38
CA LYS A 775 -28.04 -4.76 18.70
C LYS A 775 -27.02 -4.88 19.82
N TYR A 776 -25.99 -4.03 19.90
CA TYR A 776 -25.07 -4.05 21.03
C TYR A 776 -25.72 -3.52 22.30
N PHE A 777 -26.50 -2.44 22.23
CA PHE A 777 -27.22 -1.86 23.36
C PHE A 777 -28.11 -2.90 24.07
N GLU A 778 -28.98 -3.60 23.33
CA GLU A 778 -29.84 -4.70 23.83
C GLU A 778 -29.10 -5.86 24.51
N PHE A 779 -27.80 -6.03 24.22
CA PHE A 779 -26.96 -7.04 24.85
C PHE A 779 -26.27 -6.49 26.10
N PHE A 780 -25.63 -5.32 25.98
CA PHE A 780 -24.95 -4.66 27.10
C PHE A 780 -25.91 -4.21 28.21
N GLN A 781 -27.18 -3.92 27.89
CA GLN A 781 -28.23 -3.63 28.86
C GLN A 781 -28.40 -4.74 29.92
N LYS A 782 -28.08 -6.00 29.57
CA LYS A 782 -28.13 -7.14 30.49
C LYS A 782 -26.93 -7.22 31.45
N TYR A 783 -25.95 -6.34 31.28
CA TYR A 783 -24.70 -6.29 32.05
C TYR A 783 -24.42 -4.89 32.62
N GLN A 784 -25.47 -4.09 32.86
CA GLN A 784 -25.34 -2.76 33.48
C GLN A 784 -24.66 -2.80 34.88
N LYS A 785 -24.62 -3.96 35.56
CA LYS A 785 -23.80 -4.17 36.76
C LYS A 785 -22.29 -3.97 36.55
N PHE A 786 -21.81 -3.97 35.31
CA PHE A 786 -20.39 -3.78 34.95
C PHE A 786 -20.13 -2.57 34.05
N PHE A 787 -21.15 -2.04 33.37
CA PHE A 787 -20.97 -1.05 32.30
C PHE A 787 -21.94 0.14 32.41
N ILE A 788 -21.38 1.35 32.24
CA ILE A 788 -22.17 2.55 31.93
C ILE A 788 -22.43 2.55 30.42
N LEU A 789 -23.69 2.73 30.05
CA LEU A 789 -24.15 2.69 28.65
C LEU A 789 -24.65 4.07 28.22
N MET A 790 -24.50 4.38 26.94
CA MET A 790 -24.91 5.68 26.41
C MET A 790 -26.43 5.86 26.50
N LYS A 791 -26.88 6.89 27.21
CA LYS A 791 -28.25 7.41 27.12
C LYS A 791 -28.41 8.20 25.82
N THR A 792 -29.63 8.22 25.31
CA THR A 792 -30.05 9.09 24.20
C THR A 792 -31.30 9.87 24.64
N GLY A 793 -31.24 11.19 24.58
CA GLY A 793 -32.35 12.07 24.91
C GLY A 793 -33.51 11.98 23.91
N LYS A 794 -34.70 12.42 24.32
CA LYS A 794 -35.95 12.37 23.53
C LYS A 794 -35.82 12.91 22.09
N TYR A 795 -34.96 13.91 21.89
CA TYR A 795 -34.78 14.59 20.60
C TYR A 795 -33.53 14.13 19.83
N GLU A 796 -32.72 13.21 20.37
CA GLU A 796 -31.44 12.78 19.80
C GLU A 796 -31.60 11.54 18.89
N ASP A 797 -31.19 11.64 17.62
CA ASP A 797 -31.22 10.53 16.66
C ASP A 797 -29.82 10.28 16.03
N PRO A 798 -28.89 9.65 16.79
CA PRO A 798 -27.45 9.56 16.47
C PRO A 798 -27.06 8.58 15.35
N CYS A 799 -26.25 9.05 14.39
CA CYS A 799 -25.50 8.24 13.43
C CYS A 799 -24.15 7.80 14.01
N TRP A 800 -24.20 6.83 14.92
CA TRP A 800 -23.03 6.33 15.66
C TRP A 800 -21.80 5.99 14.79
N PHE A 801 -20.67 6.61 15.13
CA PHE A 801 -19.34 6.29 14.63
C PHE A 801 -18.87 4.91 15.16
N GLY A 802 -19.07 4.69 16.46
CA GLY A 802 -18.78 3.47 17.21
C GLY A 802 -19.88 3.13 18.23
N PHE A 803 -19.78 1.97 18.87
CA PHE A 803 -20.55 1.63 20.07
C PHE A 803 -19.65 1.79 21.30
N PRO A 804 -19.64 2.96 21.97
CA PRO A 804 -18.85 3.17 23.18
C PRO A 804 -19.45 2.50 24.42
N VAL A 805 -18.57 2.13 25.34
CA VAL A 805 -18.85 1.47 26.62
C VAL A 805 -17.85 2.01 27.64
N VAL A 806 -18.31 2.35 28.84
CA VAL A 806 -17.44 2.67 29.98
C VAL A 806 -17.54 1.56 31.01
N VAL A 807 -16.42 1.00 31.45
CA VAL A 807 -16.38 0.05 32.57
C VAL A 807 -16.63 0.81 33.88
N ARG A 808 -17.48 0.28 34.75
CA ARG A 808 -17.73 0.89 36.06
C ARG A 808 -16.53 0.69 36.98
N SER A 809 -16.30 1.62 37.91
CA SER A 809 -15.24 1.53 38.91
C SER A 809 -15.44 0.39 39.93
N ASP A 810 -16.67 -0.11 40.06
CA ASP A 810 -17.05 -1.26 40.90
C ASP A 810 -17.10 -2.59 40.12
N ALA A 811 -16.68 -2.61 38.85
CA ALA A 811 -16.57 -3.85 38.09
C ALA A 811 -15.34 -4.66 38.53
N PRO A 812 -15.44 -6.01 38.66
CA PRO A 812 -14.34 -6.88 39.09
C PRO A 812 -13.28 -7.14 38.00
N PHE A 813 -13.17 -6.24 37.01
CA PHE A 813 -12.20 -6.28 35.91
C PHE A 813 -12.03 -4.88 35.32
N THR A 814 -10.86 -4.62 34.74
CA THR A 814 -10.54 -3.36 34.08
C THR A 814 -10.95 -3.33 32.59
N ARG A 815 -11.05 -2.12 32.03
CA ARG A 815 -11.12 -1.90 30.57
C ARG A 815 -9.93 -2.53 29.84
N ASN A 816 -8.74 -2.57 30.46
CA ASN A 816 -7.54 -3.18 29.87
C ASN A 816 -7.75 -4.68 29.65
N GLU A 817 -8.14 -5.43 30.67
CA GLU A 817 -8.31 -6.89 30.60
C GLU A 817 -9.39 -7.31 29.60
N LEU A 818 -10.53 -6.60 29.59
CA LEU A 818 -11.60 -6.84 28.62
C LEU A 818 -11.15 -6.55 27.18
N THR A 819 -10.50 -5.41 26.93
CA THR A 819 -10.08 -5.05 25.56
C THR A 819 -8.93 -5.92 25.06
N GLU A 820 -7.98 -6.31 25.93
CA GLU A 820 -6.97 -7.31 25.60
C GLU A 820 -7.58 -8.67 25.26
N TYR A 821 -8.54 -9.15 26.05
CA TYR A 821 -9.24 -10.40 25.77
C TYR A 821 -9.92 -10.36 24.39
N LEU A 822 -10.60 -9.24 24.07
CA LEU A 822 -11.27 -9.06 22.78
C LEU A 822 -10.26 -9.03 21.61
N GLU A 823 -9.16 -8.29 21.71
CA GLU A 823 -8.12 -8.28 20.65
C GLU A 823 -7.44 -9.66 20.50
N LYS A 824 -7.23 -10.40 21.60
CA LYS A 824 -6.79 -11.81 21.58
C LYS A 824 -7.79 -12.70 20.82
N GLN A 825 -9.10 -12.44 20.94
CA GLN A 825 -10.19 -13.05 20.15
C GLN A 825 -10.39 -12.44 18.73
N LYS A 826 -9.45 -11.62 18.24
CA LYS A 826 -9.55 -10.92 16.94
C LYS A 826 -10.76 -9.98 16.81
N ILE A 827 -11.21 -9.41 17.92
CA ILE A 827 -12.24 -8.37 17.99
C ILE A 827 -11.54 -7.04 18.23
N GLY A 828 -11.63 -6.13 17.26
CA GLY A 828 -11.04 -4.81 17.37
C GLY A 828 -11.73 -3.94 18.41
N THR A 829 -10.94 -3.22 19.20
CA THR A 829 -11.38 -2.22 20.19
C THR A 829 -10.57 -0.94 20.06
N ARG A 830 -11.10 0.22 20.44
CA ARG A 830 -10.35 1.49 20.47
C ARG A 830 -10.79 2.36 21.64
N ASN A 831 -9.92 3.24 22.11
CA ASN A 831 -10.25 4.23 23.14
C ASN A 831 -11.16 5.32 22.54
N ILE A 832 -11.83 6.07 23.42
CA ILE A 832 -12.62 7.26 23.04
C ILE A 832 -11.65 8.39 22.70
N PHE A 833 -11.34 8.57 21.42
CA PHE A 833 -10.24 9.43 20.95
C PHE A 833 -8.93 9.14 21.71
N SER A 834 -8.38 10.17 22.36
CA SER A 834 -7.22 10.15 23.24
C SER A 834 -7.57 10.00 24.73
N GLY A 835 -8.85 9.94 25.10
CA GLY A 835 -9.30 10.26 26.45
C GLY A 835 -9.12 11.75 26.74
N ASN A 836 -8.79 12.10 27.99
CA ASN A 836 -8.45 13.45 28.41
C ASN A 836 -7.19 13.98 27.68
N LEU A 837 -7.38 14.93 26.75
CA LEU A 837 -6.31 15.57 25.98
C LEU A 837 -5.21 16.18 26.87
N LEU A 838 -5.55 16.75 28.03
CA LEU A 838 -4.59 17.44 28.90
C LEU A 838 -3.54 16.50 29.53
N ARG A 839 -3.80 15.18 29.52
CA ARG A 839 -2.84 14.17 29.98
C ARG A 839 -1.77 13.83 28.93
N HIS A 840 -1.89 14.31 27.69
CA HIS A 840 -0.95 14.01 26.61
C HIS A 840 0.21 15.02 26.55
N PRO A 841 1.45 14.59 26.22
CA PRO A 841 2.63 15.46 26.26
C PRO A 841 2.51 16.76 25.45
N ALA A 842 1.76 16.76 24.35
CA ALA A 842 1.54 17.94 23.50
C ALA A 842 0.75 19.07 24.19
N TYR A 843 -0.02 18.77 25.24
CA TYR A 843 -0.87 19.73 25.95
C TYR A 843 -0.36 20.09 27.35
N LYS A 844 0.69 19.42 27.86
CA LYS A 844 1.20 19.63 29.23
C LYS A 844 1.51 21.10 29.57
N ASN A 845 1.92 21.89 28.58
CA ASN A 845 2.36 23.27 28.76
C ASN A 845 1.40 24.33 28.16
N ILE A 846 0.18 23.96 27.74
CA ILE A 846 -0.77 24.96 27.22
C ILE A 846 -1.39 25.79 28.35
N LYS A 847 -1.76 27.04 28.06
CA LYS A 847 -2.48 27.92 29.02
C LYS A 847 -3.98 27.74 28.83
N TYR A 848 -4.63 27.10 29.81
CA TYR A 848 -6.06 26.77 29.79
C TYR A 848 -6.77 27.17 31.09
N LYS A 849 -8.08 26.98 31.14
CA LYS A 849 -8.94 27.07 32.33
C LYS A 849 -9.84 25.84 32.45
N THR A 850 -10.37 25.61 33.64
CA THR A 850 -11.52 24.76 33.92
C THR A 850 -12.53 25.55 34.76
N VAL A 851 -13.73 24.99 34.98
CA VAL A 851 -14.81 25.67 35.75
C VAL A 851 -14.44 25.84 37.22
N GLU A 852 -13.91 24.78 37.83
CA GLU A 852 -13.39 24.80 39.20
C GLU A 852 -11.90 25.15 39.14
N THR A 853 -11.61 26.44 39.30
CA THR A 853 -10.26 26.98 39.13
C THR A 853 -9.25 26.32 40.07
N HIS A 854 -8.13 25.86 39.51
CA HIS A 854 -6.96 25.32 40.21
C HIS A 854 -7.07 23.89 40.78
N SER A 855 -7.89 23.00 40.20
CA SER A 855 -7.73 21.55 40.44
C SER A 855 -7.84 20.68 39.18
N ASP A 856 -6.98 19.66 39.10
CA ASP A 856 -7.11 18.55 38.15
C ASP A 856 -8.36 17.70 38.38
N ALA A 857 -8.96 17.77 39.57
CA ALA A 857 -10.19 17.08 39.94
C ALA A 857 -11.43 17.62 39.19
N SER A 858 -11.32 18.77 38.51
CA SER A 858 -12.41 19.37 37.72
C SER A 858 -12.75 18.63 36.41
N LEU A 859 -11.95 17.62 36.03
CA LEU A 859 -12.08 16.82 34.78
C LEU A 859 -12.04 15.30 35.04
N GLN A 860 -12.57 14.86 36.19
CA GLN A 860 -12.57 13.44 36.61
C GLN A 860 -13.23 12.50 35.60
N ASN A 861 -14.32 12.90 34.93
CA ASN A 861 -14.97 12.05 33.94
C ASN A 861 -14.13 11.92 32.67
N ALA A 862 -13.40 12.95 32.26
CA ALA A 862 -12.45 12.85 31.14
C ALA A 862 -11.33 11.83 31.42
N ASP A 863 -10.83 11.77 32.66
CA ASP A 863 -9.83 10.76 33.07
C ASP A 863 -10.45 9.35 33.18
N ARG A 864 -11.68 9.22 33.71
CA ARG A 864 -12.47 7.97 33.65
C ARG A 864 -12.69 7.52 32.19
N VAL A 865 -12.96 8.42 31.26
CA VAL A 865 -13.10 8.10 29.82
C VAL A 865 -11.76 7.67 29.21
N MET A 866 -10.64 8.22 29.67
CA MET A 866 -9.30 7.78 29.24
C MET A 866 -8.98 6.36 29.71
N ASN A 867 -9.29 6.04 30.96
CA ASN A 867 -8.89 4.80 31.63
C ASN A 867 -9.88 3.65 31.39
N ASP A 868 -11.18 3.94 31.41
CA ASP A 868 -12.25 2.96 31.55
C ASP A 868 -13.15 2.83 30.31
N ALA A 869 -13.05 3.74 29.35
CA ALA A 869 -13.91 3.74 28.16
C ALA A 869 -13.23 3.21 26.88
N PHE A 870 -14.00 2.46 26.10
CA PHE A 870 -13.60 1.97 24.78
C PHE A 870 -14.81 1.89 23.86
N TRP A 871 -14.60 1.67 22.56
CA TRP A 871 -15.69 1.43 21.61
C TRP A 871 -15.46 0.23 20.69
N LEU A 872 -16.59 -0.38 20.32
CA LEU A 872 -16.72 -1.49 19.37
C LEU A 872 -17.27 -0.97 18.03
N GLY A 873 -16.93 -1.65 16.94
CA GLY A 873 -17.38 -1.22 15.61
C GLY A 873 -18.89 -1.37 15.37
N VAL A 874 -19.50 -0.38 14.72
CA VAL A 874 -20.89 -0.43 14.22
C VAL A 874 -21.02 -0.23 12.70
N PHE A 875 -19.91 0.00 12.00
CA PHE A 875 -19.89 0.37 10.58
C PHE A 875 -20.48 -0.71 9.64
N PRO A 876 -20.89 -0.37 8.40
CA PRO A 876 -21.83 -1.19 7.63
C PRO A 876 -21.38 -2.60 7.20
N GLU A 877 -20.08 -2.93 7.18
CA GLU A 877 -19.60 -4.30 6.90
C GLU A 877 -19.71 -5.24 8.12
N ILE A 878 -20.08 -4.72 9.30
CA ILE A 878 -20.33 -5.54 10.49
C ILE A 878 -21.71 -6.18 10.35
N ASP A 879 -21.71 -7.44 9.90
CA ASP A 879 -22.88 -8.28 9.75
C ASP A 879 -23.31 -8.95 11.06
N ILE A 880 -24.47 -9.63 11.00
CA ILE A 880 -25.05 -10.30 12.16
C ILE A 880 -24.16 -11.43 12.71
N GLN A 881 -23.30 -12.03 11.87
CA GLN A 881 -22.38 -13.10 12.28
C GLN A 881 -21.25 -12.53 13.16
N ARG A 882 -20.66 -11.39 12.74
CA ARG A 882 -19.67 -10.66 13.56
C ARG A 882 -20.28 -10.18 14.88
N ILE A 883 -21.50 -9.62 14.85
CA ILE A 883 -22.18 -9.17 16.09
C ILE A 883 -22.46 -10.34 17.03
N LYS A 884 -22.93 -11.50 16.53
CA LYS A 884 -23.13 -12.70 17.35
C LYS A 884 -21.81 -13.15 17.99
N TYR A 885 -20.71 -13.20 17.24
CA TYR A 885 -19.39 -13.58 17.75
C TYR A 885 -18.86 -12.61 18.81
N VAL A 886 -19.00 -11.30 18.61
CA VAL A 886 -18.59 -10.29 19.61
C VAL A 886 -19.38 -10.45 20.91
N LYS A 887 -20.71 -10.61 20.81
CA LYS A 887 -21.58 -10.88 21.98
C LYS A 887 -21.19 -12.17 22.71
N GLU A 888 -20.90 -13.24 21.97
CA GLU A 888 -20.47 -14.52 22.51
C GLU A 888 -19.17 -14.37 23.32
N LYS A 889 -18.13 -13.74 22.75
CA LYS A 889 -16.86 -13.58 23.45
C LYS A 889 -16.95 -12.64 24.65
N ILE A 890 -17.75 -11.57 24.58
CA ILE A 890 -18.02 -10.74 25.77
C ILE A 890 -18.74 -11.58 26.85
N LYS A 891 -19.76 -12.39 26.50
CA LYS A 891 -20.41 -13.29 27.48
C LYS A 891 -19.41 -14.25 28.13
N ASN A 892 -18.51 -14.85 27.35
CA ASN A 892 -17.51 -15.81 27.84
C ASN A 892 -16.38 -15.17 28.67
N PHE A 893 -16.17 -13.86 28.54
CA PHE A 893 -15.32 -13.10 29.47
C PHE A 893 -16.06 -12.81 30.77
N LEU A 894 -17.31 -12.34 30.66
CA LEU A 894 -18.13 -11.94 31.80
C LEU A 894 -18.60 -13.11 32.67
N SER A 895 -18.72 -14.33 32.14
CA SER A 895 -19.14 -15.53 32.88
C SER A 895 -18.10 -16.05 33.90
N LYS A 896 -17.15 -15.21 34.30
CA LYS A 896 -16.23 -15.38 35.43
C LYS A 896 -16.66 -14.55 36.66
N TYR A 897 -17.73 -13.76 36.51
CA TYR A 897 -18.17 -12.66 37.39
C TYR A 897 -19.70 -12.49 37.38
#